data_AF-A0A3N5LR71-F1
#
_entry.id   AF-A0A3N5LR71-F1
#
_cell.length_a   1.000
_cell.length_b   1.000
_cell.length_c   1.000
_cell.angle_alpha   90.00
_cell.angle_beta   90.00
_cell.angle_gamma   90.00
#
_symmetry.space_group_name_H-M   'P 1'
#
loop_
_entity.id
_entity.type
_entity.pdbx_description
1 polymer ?
#
loop_
_entity_poly.entity_id
_entity_poly.type
_entity_poly.pdbx_seq_one_letter_code
_entity_poly.pdbx_strand_id
1 'polypeptide(L)'
;RLVKSEDGSGSFEPIHDPDEVIKLAGRPGFFDLAGEYGVPDKLIEALDITTQLAMAAGLDALREAGIPLVQSYRRVSTGKFLPDRWMLPEPVRDETGVIFASAFPGNDRLADEFARFFEWQNLLSQVEILEDLRRFANDQSMMSEINRRISEIRQAIEREPYEFDRRFLFRVLSMGHSQFAEFIGARGPNTQVNAACASTTQAVGLAEDWIRTGRCRRVLVIAADDVTSDNLIEWVGAGFLAVGAAAIDDRVEDAALPFDKRRHGTLMGMGACALVLESEDAVRERGMRGIVELMSSETCNSAFHGTRLDVDHIAHVMNNLLSAAERRFGIHRHLIAPYTVFVSHETFTPARGGSASAEVIALQKTFSEAVHEVIVANTKGFTGHPMGVGVEDVISVKILEHGIVPPMPNLKEVDDEFRFLNLSRGGRYPVEYALHLAAGFGSQIAMALYHRIPGGPDRVDQPMRYQRWLSDVSGMDHIELEVFKRVLRVKSNGAPSRPPVASSWQYGTGPCVRAVSPGNGYIPTRRGPVNGDRMPVQAAQPPAETDTKSSLEVHAEVPTSGNGFKEESSHARPTTEAALQPASSGSAAPAAPAAPVAPIAPAPAAGSFGVEEKILEIVAAKTGYPRDMLDLDLDLEADLGIDTVKQAETFMSIRQEFDIPRRDDLKLRDYPTLARVIQFVYEMRPELRTAAQPVETPSPEATTTLDEPVAAPEAPATTGESGEPVAEKIMEIVAEKTGYPKDMLELDLDLEADLGIDTVKQAETFMSIRQAFDIPRRDDLKLRDYPTLARVIQFVYEMRPDLAHGPDMAQKAGDGEGQASEQPVAEPVFEAQEATSPHPFPLAPLPLENADRVPRRVPVPSLRPSLDLCKPTGVTLGEASRVVVMFDRQGAGKKLAERLKKLGATVLAFKKPLSGEEIEKQLKEWSQDGPIQGVFWLAALDAEPPLEEMELEDWRAVNQERVKNLYVTMRALYDQVAGPGTFLVSATHLGGLHGYAYPGDEGGSNAGGASAPAGGAVAGFTKAFKRERPEALVKVVDFETELSERELASILLQETQADPGIVEVGYYQGLRYTIGLIEQPAQAPGSGIELGKESVLLVTGAAGSVTSAVIADLAAASG
;
A
#
# COMPACT_ATOMS: atom_id res chain seq x y z
N ARG A 1 -13.50 10.28 32.37
CA ARG A 1 -14.28 10.65 31.17
C ARG A 1 -14.40 12.17 31.06
N LEU A 2 -14.72 12.70 29.87
CA LEU A 2 -15.16 14.10 29.73
C LEU A 2 -16.69 14.13 29.70
N VAL A 3 -17.32 14.80 30.65
CA VAL A 3 -18.77 15.07 30.64
C VAL A 3 -19.00 16.48 30.08
N LYS A 4 -20.03 16.61 29.24
CA LYS A 4 -20.43 17.87 28.59
C LYS A 4 -21.78 18.30 29.14
N SER A 5 -21.81 19.46 29.79
CA SER A 5 -23.01 20.08 30.35
C SER A 5 -23.89 20.70 29.27
N GLU A 6 -25.19 20.89 29.54
CA GLU A 6 -26.14 21.54 28.62
C GLU A 6 -25.73 22.99 28.24
N ASP A 7 -24.97 23.67 29.09
CA ASP A 7 -24.47 25.02 28.82
C ASP A 7 -23.30 25.03 27.80
N GLY A 8 -22.69 23.87 27.52
CA GLY A 8 -21.52 23.70 26.65
C GLY A 8 -20.18 23.68 27.41
N SER A 9 -20.19 23.75 28.74
CA SER A 9 -19.00 23.50 29.57
C SER A 9 -18.64 22.01 29.60
N GLY A 10 -17.37 21.71 29.87
CA GLY A 10 -16.88 20.33 29.98
C GLY A 10 -16.12 20.11 31.29
N SER A 11 -16.44 19.03 32.01
CA SER A 11 -15.75 18.58 33.22
C SER A 11 -15.04 17.24 32.97
N PHE A 12 -13.81 17.11 33.47
CA PHE A 12 -13.17 15.79 33.57
C PHE A 12 -13.59 15.12 34.87
N GLU A 13 -14.27 14.00 34.75
CA GLU A 13 -14.72 13.17 35.88
C GLU A 13 -13.86 11.90 35.97
N PRO A 14 -13.30 11.57 37.14
CA PRO A 14 -12.75 10.23 37.38
C PRO A 14 -13.89 9.20 37.33
N ILE A 15 -13.59 8.01 36.81
CA ILE A 15 -14.52 6.88 36.81
C ILE A 15 -14.27 6.08 38.09
N HIS A 16 -15.35 5.77 38.81
CA HIS A 16 -15.29 5.02 40.06
C HIS A 16 -16.17 3.77 40.05
N ASP A 17 -17.14 3.69 39.13
CA ASP A 17 -18.06 2.56 39.00
C ASP A 17 -18.05 2.02 37.54
N PRO A 18 -18.04 0.68 37.32
CA PRO A 18 -18.26 0.09 36.00
C PRO A 18 -19.56 0.55 35.31
N ASP A 19 -20.57 1.02 36.05
CA ASP A 19 -21.77 1.61 35.46
C ASP A 19 -21.53 2.95 34.73
N GLU A 20 -20.35 3.54 34.83
CA GLU A 20 -19.97 4.83 34.22
C GLU A 20 -19.22 4.70 32.87
N VAL A 21 -18.96 3.47 32.40
CA VAL A 21 -18.29 3.20 31.11
C VAL A 21 -19.29 2.79 30.01
N ILE A 22 -18.77 2.54 28.81
CA ILE A 22 -19.57 2.14 27.64
C ILE A 22 -20.14 0.74 27.84
N LYS A 23 -21.46 0.60 27.71
CA LYS A 23 -22.19 -0.68 27.89
C LYS A 23 -22.69 -1.29 26.58
N LEU A 24 -22.80 -0.48 25.52
CA LEU A 24 -23.32 -0.88 24.21
C LEU A 24 -22.36 -0.48 23.08
N ALA A 25 -22.16 -1.42 22.15
CA ALA A 25 -21.51 -1.20 20.87
C ALA A 25 -22.17 -2.12 19.82
N GLY A 26 -22.16 -1.71 18.55
CA GLY A 26 -22.55 -2.57 17.43
C GLY A 26 -21.46 -3.61 17.18
N ARG A 27 -21.73 -4.86 17.55
CA ARG A 27 -20.78 -5.99 17.53
C ARG A 27 -20.88 -6.85 16.26
N PRO A 28 -19.82 -7.61 15.90
CA PRO A 28 -19.88 -8.54 14.79
C PRO A 28 -20.96 -9.61 14.96
N GLY A 29 -21.64 -9.93 13.87
CA GLY A 29 -22.43 -11.17 13.74
C GLY A 29 -21.55 -12.35 13.32
N PHE A 30 -22.17 -13.45 12.90
CA PHE A 30 -21.43 -14.50 12.19
C PHE A 30 -20.90 -13.95 10.85
N PHE A 31 -19.62 -14.20 10.58
CA PHE A 31 -18.94 -13.83 9.35
C PHE A 31 -17.85 -14.87 9.05
N ASP A 32 -17.85 -15.41 7.82
CA ASP A 32 -16.84 -16.38 7.37
C ASP A 32 -16.47 -16.11 5.91
N LEU A 33 -15.32 -15.46 5.68
CA LEU A 33 -14.89 -15.09 4.33
C LEU A 33 -14.56 -16.32 3.45
N ALA A 34 -14.12 -17.44 4.04
CA ALA A 34 -13.84 -18.67 3.30
C ALA A 34 -15.14 -19.43 2.96
N GLY A 35 -16.01 -19.63 3.95
CA GLY A 35 -17.30 -20.30 3.80
C GLY A 35 -18.28 -19.53 2.93
N GLU A 36 -18.46 -18.23 3.18
CA GLU A 36 -19.46 -17.40 2.51
C GLU A 36 -19.01 -16.80 1.18
N TYR A 37 -17.71 -16.56 0.97
CA TYR A 37 -17.19 -15.90 -0.25
C TYR A 37 -16.15 -16.71 -1.04
N GLY A 38 -15.65 -17.83 -0.49
CA GLY A 38 -14.70 -18.69 -1.19
C GLY A 38 -13.28 -18.14 -1.29
N VAL A 39 -12.91 -17.17 -0.44
CA VAL A 39 -11.53 -16.70 -0.33
C VAL A 39 -10.67 -17.79 0.34
N PRO A 40 -9.47 -18.13 -0.17
CA PRO A 40 -8.65 -19.19 0.43
C PRO A 40 -8.17 -18.85 1.85
N ASP A 41 -8.21 -19.81 2.77
CA ASP A 41 -7.78 -19.65 4.18
C ASP A 41 -6.34 -19.10 4.29
N LYS A 42 -5.43 -19.60 3.45
CA LYS A 42 -4.04 -19.12 3.38
C LYS A 42 -3.92 -17.62 3.08
N LEU A 43 -4.87 -17.04 2.33
CA LEU A 43 -4.92 -15.59 2.12
C LEU A 43 -5.46 -14.91 3.38
N ILE A 44 -6.57 -15.41 3.95
CA ILE A 44 -7.23 -14.90 5.17
C ILE A 44 -6.24 -14.80 6.34
N GLU A 45 -5.34 -15.77 6.50
CA GLU A 45 -4.26 -15.76 7.49
C GLU A 45 -3.34 -14.53 7.43
N ALA A 46 -3.22 -13.88 6.27
CA ALA A 46 -2.43 -12.67 6.07
C ALA A 46 -3.26 -11.36 6.18
N LEU A 47 -4.57 -11.46 6.45
CA LEU A 47 -5.48 -10.31 6.49
C LEU A 47 -5.83 -9.86 7.92
N ASP A 48 -5.93 -8.54 8.08
CA ASP A 48 -6.71 -7.91 9.14
C ASP A 48 -8.21 -8.17 8.97
N ILE A 49 -8.98 -8.16 10.07
CA ILE A 49 -10.44 -8.31 10.03
C ILE A 49 -11.09 -7.21 9.17
N THR A 50 -10.56 -5.99 9.22
CA THR A 50 -11.04 -4.86 8.40
C THR A 50 -10.89 -5.15 6.92
N THR A 51 -9.74 -5.69 6.48
CA THR A 51 -9.56 -6.09 5.07
C THR A 51 -10.54 -7.20 4.69
N GLN A 52 -10.74 -8.20 5.55
CA GLN A 52 -11.65 -9.32 5.25
C GLN A 52 -13.09 -8.82 5.01
N LEU A 53 -13.59 -7.95 5.88
CA LEU A 53 -14.90 -7.32 5.75
C LEU A 53 -15.01 -6.46 4.48
N ALA A 54 -13.96 -5.70 4.13
CA ALA A 54 -13.91 -4.89 2.92
C ALA A 54 -13.92 -5.74 1.64
N MET A 55 -13.21 -6.87 1.63
CA MET A 55 -13.22 -7.84 0.51
C MET A 55 -14.61 -8.46 0.31
N ALA A 56 -15.26 -8.89 1.39
CA ALA A 56 -16.64 -9.41 1.35
C ALA A 56 -17.61 -8.40 0.74
N ALA A 57 -17.59 -7.15 1.21
CA ALA A 57 -18.42 -6.08 0.68
C ALA A 57 -18.13 -5.80 -0.80
N GLY A 58 -16.86 -5.77 -1.20
CA GLY A 58 -16.45 -5.58 -2.59
C GLY A 58 -16.95 -6.69 -3.53
N LEU A 59 -16.98 -7.95 -3.07
CA LEU A 59 -17.50 -9.09 -3.84
C LEU A 59 -19.03 -9.05 -3.98
N ASP A 60 -19.74 -8.70 -2.91
CA ASP A 60 -21.19 -8.47 -2.96
C ASP A 60 -21.52 -7.30 -3.93
N ALA A 61 -20.72 -6.24 -3.93
CA ALA A 61 -20.88 -5.10 -4.84
C ALA A 61 -20.57 -5.45 -6.31
N LEU A 62 -19.58 -6.31 -6.58
CA LEU A 62 -19.34 -6.86 -7.93
C LEU A 62 -20.50 -7.72 -8.43
N ARG A 63 -21.04 -8.60 -7.58
CA ARG A 63 -22.26 -9.37 -7.91
C ARG A 63 -23.39 -8.41 -8.24
N GLU A 64 -23.66 -7.43 -7.37
CA GLU A 64 -24.76 -6.50 -7.57
C GLU A 64 -24.56 -5.68 -8.86
N ALA A 65 -23.33 -5.24 -9.14
CA ALA A 65 -22.96 -4.50 -10.35
C ALA A 65 -23.16 -5.30 -11.65
N GLY A 66 -23.30 -6.63 -11.57
CA GLY A 66 -23.37 -7.53 -12.73
C GLY A 66 -22.01 -7.72 -13.39
N ILE A 67 -20.94 -7.82 -12.59
CA ILE A 67 -19.57 -8.02 -13.06
C ILE A 67 -19.08 -9.36 -12.50
N PRO A 68 -19.14 -10.45 -13.28
CA PRO A 68 -18.70 -11.76 -12.82
C PRO A 68 -17.17 -11.86 -12.78
N LEU A 69 -16.65 -12.70 -11.89
CA LEU A 69 -15.31 -13.26 -12.05
C LEU A 69 -15.31 -14.35 -13.14
N VAL A 70 -14.18 -14.53 -13.80
CA VAL A 70 -13.88 -15.59 -14.75
C VAL A 70 -12.67 -16.38 -14.28
N GLN A 71 -12.65 -17.67 -14.59
CA GLN A 71 -11.50 -18.53 -14.33
C GLN A 71 -10.35 -18.12 -15.27
N SER A 72 -9.21 -17.69 -14.73
CA SER A 72 -7.99 -17.56 -15.53
C SER A 72 -7.43 -18.94 -15.85
N TYR A 73 -6.69 -19.00 -16.96
CA TYR A 73 -5.97 -20.17 -17.41
C TYR A 73 -4.51 -19.80 -17.68
N ARG A 74 -3.59 -20.64 -17.20
CA ARG A 74 -2.16 -20.56 -17.52
C ARG A 74 -1.83 -21.57 -18.59
N ARG A 75 -1.04 -21.19 -19.59
CA ARG A 75 -0.54 -22.14 -20.59
C ARG A 75 0.73 -22.81 -20.07
N VAL A 76 0.76 -24.14 -20.13
CA VAL A 76 1.91 -24.97 -19.72
C VAL A 76 2.78 -25.35 -20.91
N SER A 77 3.98 -25.87 -20.66
CA SER A 77 5.02 -26.25 -21.62
C SER A 77 4.53 -27.25 -22.67
N THR A 78 3.64 -28.18 -22.28
CA THR A 78 2.95 -29.14 -23.16
C THR A 78 1.94 -28.46 -24.11
N GLY A 79 1.77 -27.14 -24.00
CA GLY A 79 0.90 -26.31 -24.82
C GLY A 79 -0.56 -26.27 -24.35
N LYS A 80 -0.93 -27.08 -23.36
CA LYS A 80 -2.27 -27.15 -22.73
C LYS A 80 -2.50 -25.99 -21.76
N PHE A 81 -3.71 -25.90 -21.21
CA PHE A 81 -4.13 -24.84 -20.30
C PHE A 81 -4.57 -25.44 -18.94
N LEU A 82 -3.99 -24.96 -17.85
CA LEU A 82 -4.42 -25.28 -16.48
C LEU A 82 -5.24 -24.12 -15.90
N PRO A 83 -6.34 -24.38 -15.17
CA PRO A 83 -7.06 -23.37 -14.41
C PRO A 83 -6.15 -22.75 -13.34
N ASP A 84 -6.11 -21.43 -13.25
CA ASP A 84 -5.24 -20.67 -12.35
C ASP A 84 -6.04 -20.08 -11.16
N ARG A 85 -6.73 -18.94 -11.32
CA ARG A 85 -7.59 -18.36 -10.26
C ARG A 85 -8.81 -17.59 -10.80
N TRP A 86 -9.81 -17.36 -9.95
CA TRP A 86 -10.96 -16.52 -10.30
C TRP A 86 -10.58 -15.03 -10.22
N MET A 87 -10.73 -14.30 -11.32
CA MET A 87 -10.40 -12.86 -11.42
C MET A 87 -11.43 -12.14 -12.28
N LEU A 88 -11.41 -10.81 -12.27
CA LEU A 88 -12.09 -10.00 -13.27
C LEU A 88 -11.68 -10.44 -14.70
N PRO A 89 -12.58 -10.31 -15.70
CA PRO A 89 -12.24 -10.51 -17.10
C PRO A 89 -11.02 -9.68 -17.51
N GLU A 90 -10.07 -10.27 -18.22
CA GLU A 90 -8.82 -9.61 -18.58
C GLU A 90 -9.00 -8.20 -19.21
N PRO A 91 -9.95 -8.00 -20.16
CA PRO A 91 -10.16 -6.68 -20.76
C PRO A 91 -10.55 -5.57 -19.78
N VAL A 92 -11.14 -5.91 -18.63
CA VAL A 92 -11.59 -4.90 -17.64
C VAL A 92 -10.61 -4.68 -16.49
N ARG A 93 -9.49 -5.42 -16.43
CA ARG A 93 -8.54 -5.33 -15.30
C ARG A 93 -7.86 -3.97 -15.20
N ASP A 94 -7.39 -3.44 -16.32
CA ASP A 94 -6.63 -2.19 -16.37
C ASP A 94 -7.51 -0.94 -16.22
N GLU A 95 -8.77 -1.03 -16.66
CA GLU A 95 -9.78 0.03 -16.51
C GLU A 95 -10.49 0.01 -15.14
N THR A 96 -10.09 -0.89 -14.22
CA THR A 96 -10.70 -1.06 -12.89
C THR A 96 -9.71 -0.75 -11.77
N GLY A 97 -9.96 0.34 -11.04
CA GLY A 97 -9.23 0.72 -9.82
C GLY A 97 -9.92 0.27 -8.52
N VAL A 98 -9.21 0.37 -7.39
CA VAL A 98 -9.71 -0.01 -6.05
C VAL A 98 -9.31 1.06 -5.03
N ILE A 99 -10.28 1.63 -4.32
CA ILE A 99 -10.05 2.53 -3.18
C ILE A 99 -10.53 1.85 -1.91
N PHE A 100 -9.65 1.74 -0.92
CA PHE A 100 -10.00 1.28 0.42
C PHE A 100 -10.24 2.48 1.34
N ALA A 101 -11.39 2.54 2.00
CA ALA A 101 -11.73 3.57 2.97
C ALA A 101 -11.84 2.95 4.38
N SER A 102 -10.96 3.35 5.28
CA SER A 102 -10.92 2.83 6.66
C SER A 102 -10.18 3.81 7.56
N ALA A 103 -10.70 4.02 8.76
CA ALA A 103 -10.06 4.88 9.75
C ALA A 103 -9.06 4.11 10.64
N PHE A 104 -9.27 2.80 10.87
CA PHE A 104 -8.50 1.97 11.80
C PHE A 104 -8.00 0.63 11.22
N PRO A 105 -7.49 0.56 9.97
CA PRO A 105 -7.10 -0.71 9.35
C PRO A 105 -5.85 -1.31 9.99
N GLY A 106 -5.82 -2.63 10.20
CA GLY A 106 -4.66 -3.34 10.73
C GLY A 106 -4.44 -3.20 12.24
N ASN A 107 -5.23 -2.35 12.92
CA ASN A 107 -5.08 -2.08 14.35
C ASN A 107 -5.51 -3.28 15.22
N ASP A 108 -6.46 -4.10 14.76
CA ASP A 108 -6.94 -5.27 15.52
C ASP A 108 -5.80 -6.28 15.68
N ARG A 109 -5.15 -6.62 14.57
CA ARG A 109 -3.97 -7.50 14.56
C ARG A 109 -2.75 -6.91 15.27
N LEU A 110 -2.62 -5.58 15.30
CA LEU A 110 -1.59 -4.90 16.09
C LEU A 110 -1.84 -5.05 17.60
N ALA A 111 -3.10 -4.89 18.03
CA ALA A 111 -3.49 -5.04 19.44
C ALA A 111 -3.40 -6.51 19.91
N ASP A 112 -3.85 -7.47 19.09
CA ASP A 112 -3.71 -8.92 19.30
C ASP A 112 -2.24 -9.32 19.53
N GLU A 113 -1.31 -8.92 18.64
CA GLU A 113 0.11 -9.27 18.77
C GLU A 113 0.73 -8.67 20.05
N PHE A 114 0.38 -7.42 20.40
CA PHE A 114 0.84 -6.81 21.66
C PHE A 114 0.24 -7.51 22.89
N ALA A 115 -1.04 -7.87 22.87
CA ALA A 115 -1.69 -8.58 23.97
C ALA A 115 -1.00 -9.93 24.22
N ARG A 116 -0.80 -10.74 23.16
CA ARG A 116 -0.07 -12.01 23.21
C ARG A 116 1.36 -11.85 23.76
N PHE A 117 2.10 -10.83 23.33
CA PHE A 117 3.45 -10.56 23.82
C PHE A 117 3.48 -10.19 25.31
N PHE A 118 2.63 -9.26 25.74
CA PHE A 118 2.61 -8.78 27.12
C PHE A 118 2.00 -9.79 28.10
N GLU A 119 1.04 -10.62 27.68
CA GLU A 119 0.55 -11.74 28.47
C GLU A 119 1.66 -12.75 28.72
N TRP A 120 2.40 -13.16 27.68
CA TRP A 120 3.54 -14.06 27.83
C TRP A 120 4.66 -13.48 28.72
N GLN A 121 5.01 -12.20 28.56
CA GLN A 121 5.93 -11.48 29.46
C GLN A 121 5.44 -11.49 30.92
N ASN A 122 4.14 -11.28 31.15
CA ASN A 122 3.53 -11.30 32.48
C ASN A 122 3.57 -12.70 33.10
N LEU A 123 3.30 -13.76 32.33
CA LEU A 123 3.42 -15.15 32.81
C LEU A 123 4.87 -15.48 33.22
N LEU A 124 5.88 -15.04 32.45
CA LEU A 124 7.29 -15.18 32.82
C LEU A 124 7.63 -14.42 34.11
N SER A 125 7.18 -13.17 34.24
CA SER A 125 7.41 -12.35 35.43
C SER A 125 6.72 -12.95 36.67
N GLN A 126 5.52 -13.52 36.52
CA GLN A 126 4.84 -14.25 37.60
C GLN A 126 5.64 -15.50 38.03
N VAL A 127 6.24 -16.25 37.10
CA VAL A 127 7.13 -17.37 37.45
C VAL A 127 8.36 -16.87 38.22
N GLU A 128 8.97 -15.76 37.82
CA GLU A 128 10.11 -15.16 38.53
C GLU A 128 9.74 -14.71 39.94
N ILE A 129 8.64 -13.97 40.10
CA ILE A 129 8.11 -13.51 41.39
C ILE A 129 7.76 -14.70 42.30
N LEU A 130 7.15 -15.77 41.76
CA LEU A 130 6.83 -16.97 42.53
C LEU A 130 8.09 -17.77 42.91
N GLU A 131 9.09 -17.85 42.03
CA GLU A 131 10.40 -18.45 42.32
C GLU A 131 11.15 -17.69 43.42
N ASP A 132 11.05 -16.36 43.45
CA ASP A 132 11.60 -15.55 44.54
C ASP A 132 10.81 -15.71 45.85
N LEU A 133 9.48 -15.67 45.81
CA LEU A 133 8.64 -15.95 46.99
C LEU A 133 8.91 -17.36 47.55
N ARG A 134 9.19 -18.34 46.68
CA ARG A 134 9.60 -19.70 47.07
C ARG A 134 10.90 -19.73 47.87
N ARG A 135 11.82 -18.78 47.66
CA ARG A 135 13.07 -18.66 48.44
C ARG A 135 12.85 -18.14 49.86
N PHE A 136 11.75 -17.43 50.10
CA PHE A 136 11.41 -16.82 51.41
C PHE A 136 10.30 -17.56 52.18
N ALA A 137 9.61 -18.51 51.54
CA ALA A 137 8.53 -19.27 52.17
C ALA A 137 9.05 -20.33 53.15
N ASN A 138 8.67 -20.18 54.43
CA ASN A 138 9.11 -21.04 55.54
C ASN A 138 8.05 -22.07 55.98
N ASP A 139 6.92 -22.15 55.27
CA ASP A 139 5.81 -23.07 55.54
C ASP A 139 5.63 -24.09 54.40
N GLN A 140 5.41 -25.35 54.75
CA GLN A 140 5.34 -26.46 53.79
C GLN A 140 4.06 -26.40 52.92
N SER A 141 2.95 -25.90 53.46
CA SER A 141 1.70 -25.73 52.70
C SER A 141 1.86 -24.60 51.67
N MET A 142 2.39 -23.45 52.11
CA MET A 142 2.72 -22.32 51.24
C MET A 142 3.71 -22.70 50.13
N MET A 143 4.77 -23.43 50.47
CA MET A 143 5.73 -23.96 49.48
C MET A 143 5.07 -24.88 48.45
N SER A 144 4.11 -25.71 48.87
CA SER A 144 3.40 -26.63 47.98
C SER A 144 2.48 -25.87 47.01
N GLU A 145 1.76 -24.86 47.49
CA GLU A 145 0.91 -23.99 46.67
C GLU A 145 1.73 -23.13 45.69
N ILE A 146 2.87 -22.58 46.11
CA ILE A 146 3.76 -21.82 45.22
C ILE A 146 4.31 -22.72 44.11
N ASN A 147 4.80 -23.93 44.44
CA ASN A 147 5.26 -24.87 43.42
C ASN A 147 4.13 -25.32 42.47
N ARG A 148 2.91 -25.51 42.97
CA ARG A 148 1.73 -25.80 42.14
C ARG A 148 1.50 -24.69 41.11
N ARG A 149 1.44 -23.43 41.55
CA ARG A 149 1.25 -22.27 40.65
C ARG A 149 2.38 -22.09 39.64
N ILE A 150 3.65 -22.28 40.06
CA ILE A 150 4.79 -22.26 39.13
C ILE A 150 4.63 -23.34 38.05
N SER A 151 4.23 -24.56 38.43
CA SER A 151 4.00 -25.65 37.49
C SER A 151 2.85 -25.36 36.53
N GLU A 152 1.76 -24.78 37.03
CA GLU A 152 0.58 -24.42 36.22
C GLU A 152 0.90 -23.31 35.20
N ILE A 153 1.63 -22.27 35.61
CA ILE A 153 2.03 -21.18 34.71
C ILE A 153 3.07 -21.68 33.69
N ARG A 154 4.04 -22.52 34.08
CA ARG A 154 4.97 -23.13 33.13
C ARG A 154 4.27 -24.00 32.10
N GLN A 155 3.28 -24.81 32.51
CA GLN A 155 2.46 -25.59 31.59
C GLN A 155 1.62 -24.71 30.65
N ALA A 156 1.15 -23.55 31.10
CA ALA A 156 0.48 -22.58 30.22
C ALA A 156 1.45 -22.02 29.16
N ILE A 157 2.66 -21.61 29.57
CA ILE A 157 3.71 -21.12 28.64
C ILE A 157 4.16 -22.20 27.66
N GLU A 158 4.29 -23.47 28.11
CA GLU A 158 4.66 -24.60 27.26
C GLU A 158 3.54 -25.00 26.27
N ARG A 159 2.27 -24.79 26.66
CA ARG A 159 1.10 -25.08 25.82
C ARG A 159 0.92 -24.05 24.70
N GLU A 160 1.08 -22.78 25.02
CA GLU A 160 0.91 -21.65 24.09
C GLU A 160 2.16 -20.74 24.17
N PRO A 161 3.30 -21.19 23.60
CA PRO A 161 4.51 -20.40 23.55
C PRO A 161 4.33 -19.17 22.64
N TYR A 162 4.91 -18.05 23.04
CA TYR A 162 4.90 -16.85 22.20
C TYR A 162 5.90 -16.99 21.05
N GLU A 163 5.37 -16.99 19.83
CA GLU A 163 6.11 -16.77 18.59
C GLU A 163 5.53 -15.55 17.87
N PHE A 164 6.42 -14.68 17.39
CA PHE A 164 6.06 -13.48 16.62
C PHE A 164 5.64 -13.87 15.20
N ASP A 165 4.45 -13.47 14.77
CA ASP A 165 3.95 -13.90 13.46
C ASP A 165 4.69 -13.20 12.31
N ARG A 166 5.40 -13.95 11.46
CA ARG A 166 6.08 -13.41 10.26
C ARG A 166 5.15 -12.64 9.30
N ARG A 167 3.83 -12.87 9.37
CA ARG A 167 2.81 -12.15 8.59
C ARG A 167 2.40 -10.82 9.23
N PHE A 168 2.94 -10.44 10.40
CA PHE A 168 2.60 -9.23 11.13
C PHE A 168 2.56 -7.98 10.25
N LEU A 169 3.60 -7.72 9.45
CA LEU A 169 3.63 -6.58 8.52
C LEU A 169 2.49 -6.63 7.50
N PHE A 170 2.13 -7.80 6.98
CA PHE A 170 1.03 -7.96 6.04
C PHE A 170 -0.35 -7.76 6.67
N ARG A 171 -0.46 -7.97 7.98
CA ARG A 171 -1.67 -7.75 8.78
C ARG A 171 -1.85 -6.30 9.26
N VAL A 172 -0.78 -5.61 9.62
CA VAL A 172 -0.87 -4.24 10.19
C VAL A 172 -0.76 -3.13 9.14
N LEU A 173 -0.23 -3.41 7.95
CA LEU A 173 -0.21 -2.45 6.85
C LEU A 173 -1.60 -2.24 6.25
N SER A 174 -1.92 -0.99 5.92
CA SER A 174 -3.21 -0.61 5.33
C SER A 174 -3.30 -1.05 3.86
N MET A 175 -3.61 -2.32 3.63
CA MET A 175 -3.49 -2.99 2.31
C MET A 175 -4.80 -3.54 1.75
N GLY A 176 -5.95 -3.21 2.34
CA GLY A 176 -7.24 -3.71 1.83
C GLY A 176 -7.46 -3.44 0.34
N HIS A 177 -6.94 -2.32 -0.19
CA HIS A 177 -7.00 -2.00 -1.62
C HIS A 177 -6.14 -2.94 -2.48
N SER A 178 -4.90 -3.21 -2.08
CA SER A 178 -3.97 -4.04 -2.86
C SER A 178 -4.28 -5.53 -2.72
N GLN A 179 -4.60 -6.01 -1.51
CA GLN A 179 -5.00 -7.40 -1.25
C GLN A 179 -6.32 -7.75 -1.98
N PHE A 180 -7.29 -6.83 -2.01
CA PHE A 180 -8.50 -7.05 -2.80
C PHE A 180 -8.26 -6.96 -4.31
N ALA A 181 -7.46 -5.98 -4.76
CA ALA A 181 -7.08 -5.86 -6.17
C ALA A 181 -6.32 -7.09 -6.68
N GLU A 182 -5.41 -7.66 -5.87
CA GLU A 182 -4.71 -8.91 -6.16
C GLU A 182 -5.68 -10.07 -6.31
N PHE A 183 -6.61 -10.22 -5.36
CA PHE A 183 -7.61 -11.30 -5.35
C PHE A 183 -8.50 -11.27 -6.60
N ILE A 184 -9.01 -10.09 -6.98
CA ILE A 184 -9.87 -9.94 -8.18
C ILE A 184 -9.06 -9.68 -9.47
N GLY A 185 -7.74 -9.58 -9.41
CA GLY A 185 -6.88 -9.26 -10.56
C GLY A 185 -7.05 -7.84 -11.14
N ALA A 186 -7.53 -6.86 -10.36
CA ALA A 186 -7.61 -5.48 -10.80
C ALA A 186 -6.21 -4.85 -10.92
N ARG A 187 -5.97 -4.11 -12.02
CA ARG A 187 -4.66 -3.51 -12.37
C ARG A 187 -4.69 -1.99 -12.52
N GLY A 188 -5.88 -1.37 -12.40
CA GLY A 188 -6.03 0.08 -12.40
C GLY A 188 -5.47 0.76 -11.13
N PRO A 189 -5.64 2.09 -11.00
CA PRO A 189 -5.15 2.84 -9.84
C PRO A 189 -5.73 2.30 -8.53
N ASN A 190 -4.90 2.18 -7.50
CA ASN A 190 -5.33 1.76 -6.18
C ASN A 190 -4.71 2.61 -5.06
N THR A 191 -5.44 2.78 -3.95
CA THR A 191 -4.99 3.54 -2.78
C THR A 191 -5.86 3.23 -1.56
N GLN A 192 -5.38 3.57 -0.37
CA GLN A 192 -6.22 3.77 0.81
C GLN A 192 -6.51 5.26 1.04
N VAL A 193 -7.64 5.58 1.67
CA VAL A 193 -7.98 6.91 2.19
C VAL A 193 -8.42 6.83 3.66
N ASN A 194 -8.02 7.84 4.44
CA ASN A 194 -8.47 8.06 5.82
C ASN A 194 -8.80 9.55 6.02
N ALA A 195 -10.10 9.85 6.07
CA ALA A 195 -10.66 11.12 6.52
C ALA A 195 -11.52 10.91 7.79
N ALA A 196 -11.07 10.02 8.67
CA ALA A 196 -11.85 9.51 9.80
C ALA A 196 -13.27 9.10 9.35
N CYS A 197 -14.31 9.62 9.98
CA CYS A 197 -15.71 9.31 9.72
C CYS A 197 -16.21 9.69 8.30
N ALA A 198 -15.43 10.45 7.52
CA ALA A 198 -15.77 10.87 6.16
C ALA A 198 -15.07 10.04 5.05
N SER A 199 -14.33 8.99 5.42
CA SER A 199 -13.45 8.25 4.49
C SER A 199 -14.17 7.67 3.27
N THR A 200 -15.35 7.06 3.46
CA THR A 200 -16.10 6.45 2.33
C THR A 200 -16.61 7.50 1.33
N THR A 201 -17.19 8.60 1.82
CA THR A 201 -17.69 9.68 0.95
C THR A 201 -16.53 10.42 0.25
N GLN A 202 -15.37 10.53 0.88
CA GLN A 202 -14.15 11.00 0.23
C GLN A 202 -13.67 10.02 -0.86
N ALA A 203 -13.71 8.71 -0.61
CA ALA A 203 -13.36 7.70 -1.62
C ALA A 203 -14.29 7.76 -2.84
N VAL A 204 -15.60 8.02 -2.64
CA VAL A 204 -16.56 8.28 -3.71
C VAL A 204 -16.15 9.49 -4.57
N GLY A 205 -15.71 10.60 -3.96
CA GLY A 205 -15.23 11.76 -4.70
C GLY A 205 -13.92 11.50 -5.45
N LEU A 206 -12.97 10.80 -4.83
CA LEU A 206 -11.72 10.40 -5.47
C LEU A 206 -11.96 9.45 -6.66
N ALA A 207 -12.94 8.54 -6.53
CA ALA A 207 -13.40 7.69 -7.63
C ALA A 207 -14.02 8.51 -8.77
N GLU A 208 -14.83 9.54 -8.46
CA GLU A 208 -15.37 10.45 -9.45
C GLU A 208 -14.25 11.14 -10.26
N ASP A 209 -13.23 11.66 -9.57
CA ASP A 209 -12.09 12.32 -10.20
C ASP A 209 -11.26 11.36 -11.06
N TRP A 210 -10.98 10.13 -10.59
CA TRP A 210 -10.24 9.13 -11.35
C TRP A 210 -10.95 8.73 -12.64
N ILE A 211 -12.28 8.56 -12.58
CA ILE A 211 -13.08 8.24 -13.77
C ILE A 211 -13.16 9.45 -14.71
N ARG A 212 -13.46 10.65 -14.18
CA ARG A 212 -13.56 11.89 -14.98
C ARG A 212 -12.25 12.27 -15.69
N THR A 213 -11.11 12.02 -15.05
CA THR A 213 -9.78 12.28 -15.62
C THR A 213 -9.24 11.14 -16.50
N GLY A 214 -10.02 10.07 -16.70
CA GLY A 214 -9.64 8.95 -17.57
C GLY A 214 -8.48 8.09 -17.01
N ARG A 215 -8.27 8.06 -15.69
CA ARG A 215 -7.30 7.14 -15.06
C ARG A 215 -7.80 5.69 -15.07
N CYS A 216 -9.11 5.51 -15.08
CA CYS A 216 -9.82 4.24 -15.15
C CYS A 216 -11.26 4.51 -15.60
N ARG A 217 -12.04 3.48 -15.90
CA ARG A 217 -13.49 3.59 -16.15
C ARG A 217 -14.33 3.16 -14.97
N ARG A 218 -13.74 2.39 -14.05
CA ARG A 218 -14.42 1.74 -12.94
C ARG A 218 -13.57 1.85 -11.70
N VAL A 219 -14.22 2.11 -10.57
CA VAL A 219 -13.57 2.10 -9.26
C VAL A 219 -14.45 1.32 -8.29
N LEU A 220 -13.85 0.35 -7.61
CA LEU A 220 -14.44 -0.29 -6.45
C LEU A 220 -14.03 0.53 -5.22
N VAL A 221 -14.96 1.25 -4.64
CA VAL A 221 -14.80 1.79 -3.28
C VAL A 221 -15.21 0.69 -2.33
N ILE A 222 -14.25 0.15 -1.57
CA ILE A 222 -14.49 -0.79 -0.48
C ILE A 222 -14.22 -0.07 0.84
N ALA A 223 -15.08 -0.25 1.83
CA ALA A 223 -14.93 0.38 3.13
C ALA A 223 -15.20 -0.61 4.24
N ALA A 224 -14.38 -0.59 5.29
CA ALA A 224 -14.59 -1.36 6.51
C ALA A 224 -13.89 -0.67 7.69
N ASP A 225 -14.40 -0.93 8.90
CA ASP A 225 -13.72 -0.71 10.18
C ASP A 225 -14.38 -1.64 11.21
N ASP A 226 -13.58 -2.32 12.04
CA ASP A 226 -14.07 -2.94 13.29
C ASP A 226 -13.24 -2.44 14.47
N VAL A 227 -13.76 -1.39 15.12
CA VAL A 227 -13.21 -0.86 16.38
C VAL A 227 -13.87 -1.46 17.62
N THR A 228 -14.75 -2.44 17.43
CA THR A 228 -15.58 -3.05 18.47
C THR A 228 -15.22 -4.50 18.77
N SER A 229 -14.20 -5.02 18.08
CA SER A 229 -13.56 -6.29 18.37
C SER A 229 -13.06 -6.35 19.81
N ASP A 230 -12.88 -7.56 20.33
CA ASP A 230 -12.40 -7.78 21.69
C ASP A 230 -10.98 -7.23 21.92
N ASN A 231 -10.18 -7.09 20.85
CA ASN A 231 -8.82 -6.54 20.93
C ASN A 231 -8.80 -5.00 20.95
N LEU A 232 -9.80 -4.33 20.36
CA LEU A 232 -9.80 -2.88 20.17
C LEU A 232 -10.79 -2.09 21.03
N ILE A 233 -11.88 -2.71 21.48
CA ILE A 233 -12.95 -1.99 22.18
C ILE A 233 -12.46 -1.30 23.47
N GLU A 234 -11.50 -1.89 24.19
CA GLU A 234 -10.92 -1.29 25.39
C GLU A 234 -10.14 0.00 25.07
N TRP A 235 -9.34 -0.01 24.00
CA TRP A 235 -8.51 1.12 23.58
C TRP A 235 -9.34 2.23 22.93
N VAL A 236 -10.13 1.88 21.92
CA VAL A 236 -10.92 2.84 21.15
C VAL A 236 -12.09 3.36 22.00
N GLY A 237 -12.77 2.49 22.74
CA GLY A 237 -13.85 2.87 23.64
C GLY A 237 -13.38 3.79 24.77
N ALA A 238 -12.26 3.48 25.43
CA ALA A 238 -11.68 4.40 26.42
C ALA A 238 -11.31 5.76 25.79
N GLY A 239 -10.80 5.77 24.55
CA GLY A 239 -10.54 6.98 23.78
C GLY A 239 -11.80 7.83 23.55
N PHE A 240 -12.88 7.23 23.05
CA PHE A 240 -14.16 7.92 22.82
C PHE A 240 -14.81 8.41 24.12
N LEU A 241 -14.67 7.67 25.23
CA LEU A 241 -15.12 8.07 26.56
C LEU A 241 -14.25 9.20 27.16
N ALA A 242 -12.95 9.23 26.86
CA ALA A 242 -12.03 10.29 27.29
C ALA A 242 -12.31 11.63 26.60
N VAL A 243 -12.68 11.62 25.31
CA VAL A 243 -13.06 12.84 24.56
C VAL A 243 -14.55 13.22 24.69
N GLY A 244 -15.31 12.48 25.50
CA GLY A 244 -16.72 12.72 25.77
C GLY A 244 -17.57 12.61 24.51
N ALA A 245 -17.30 11.59 23.69
CA ALA A 245 -17.99 11.35 22.43
C ALA A 245 -18.91 10.11 22.46
N ALA A 246 -18.69 9.13 23.35
CA ALA A 246 -19.53 7.93 23.44
C ALA A 246 -20.78 8.12 24.32
N ALA A 247 -21.86 7.41 23.98
CA ALA A 247 -22.97 7.08 24.89
C ALA A 247 -22.56 5.95 25.85
N ILE A 248 -23.26 5.85 26.99
CA ILE A 248 -22.94 4.89 28.07
C ILE A 248 -24.16 4.10 28.61
N ASP A 249 -25.35 4.32 28.05
CA ASP A 249 -26.56 3.61 28.46
C ASP A 249 -26.49 2.11 28.13
N ASP A 250 -27.22 1.32 28.91
CA ASP A 250 -27.41 -0.13 28.73
C ASP A 250 -28.57 -0.48 27.76
N ARG A 251 -29.31 0.53 27.29
CA ARG A 251 -30.52 0.37 26.45
C ARG A 251 -30.37 1.07 25.11
N VAL A 252 -30.60 0.33 24.02
CA VAL A 252 -30.47 0.85 22.65
C VAL A 252 -31.44 2.01 22.38
N GLU A 253 -32.65 1.97 22.93
CA GLU A 253 -33.66 3.03 22.71
C GLU A 253 -33.35 4.38 23.40
N ASP A 254 -32.29 4.39 24.22
CA ASP A 254 -31.89 5.52 25.05
C ASP A 254 -30.43 5.96 24.74
N ALA A 255 -29.59 5.10 24.14
CA ALA A 255 -28.29 5.48 23.55
C ALA A 255 -28.37 5.92 22.07
N ALA A 256 -29.16 5.24 21.23
CA ALA A 256 -29.14 5.43 19.78
C ALA A 256 -30.17 6.49 19.33
N LEU A 257 -29.81 7.77 19.42
CA LEU A 257 -30.73 8.92 19.46
C LEU A 257 -30.51 9.99 18.35
N PRO A 258 -30.73 9.70 17.07
CA PRO A 258 -30.60 10.71 16.00
C PRO A 258 -31.69 11.79 16.08
N PHE A 259 -31.28 13.06 16.13
CA PHE A 259 -32.13 14.26 16.21
C PHE A 259 -33.10 14.33 17.42
N ASP A 260 -33.02 13.37 18.34
CA ASP A 260 -33.78 13.41 19.59
C ASP A 260 -33.14 14.41 20.57
N LYS A 261 -33.96 15.07 21.37
CA LYS A 261 -33.52 16.02 22.40
C LYS A 261 -32.60 15.37 23.44
N ARG A 262 -32.77 14.07 23.70
CA ARG A 262 -32.02 13.28 24.70
C ARG A 262 -30.61 12.84 24.24
N ARG A 263 -30.21 13.18 23.00
CA ARG A 263 -28.90 12.83 22.42
C ARG A 263 -27.73 13.39 23.23
N HIS A 264 -26.70 12.58 23.46
CA HIS A 264 -25.58 12.95 24.31
C HIS A 264 -24.23 12.29 23.94
N GLY A 265 -24.20 11.31 23.02
CA GLY A 265 -22.99 10.63 22.59
C GLY A 265 -23.27 9.55 21.53
N THR A 266 -22.25 9.17 20.77
CA THR A 266 -22.33 8.14 19.72
C THR A 266 -22.36 6.74 20.33
N LEU A 267 -23.16 5.85 19.73
CA LEU A 267 -23.01 4.41 19.89
C LEU A 267 -21.98 3.94 18.85
N MET A 268 -20.84 3.43 19.29
CA MET A 268 -19.80 2.91 18.37
C MET A 268 -20.29 1.63 17.69
N GLY A 269 -19.93 1.43 16.42
CA GLY A 269 -20.22 0.20 15.70
C GLY A 269 -19.05 -0.24 14.84
N MET A 270 -19.28 -1.33 14.12
CA MET A 270 -18.39 -1.88 13.10
C MET A 270 -19.18 -2.19 11.83
N GLY A 271 -18.49 -2.41 10.73
CA GLY A 271 -19.13 -2.92 9.52
C GLY A 271 -18.26 -2.82 8.28
N ALA A 272 -18.89 -3.07 7.14
CA ALA A 272 -18.35 -2.80 5.83
C ALA A 272 -19.43 -2.40 4.84
N CYS A 273 -19.04 -1.65 3.81
CA CYS A 273 -19.88 -1.32 2.68
C CYS A 273 -19.01 -1.18 1.42
N ALA A 274 -19.61 -1.27 0.24
CA ALA A 274 -18.89 -1.07 -1.01
C ALA A 274 -19.78 -0.50 -2.11
N LEU A 275 -19.16 0.22 -3.04
CA LEU A 275 -19.78 0.86 -4.19
C LEU A 275 -18.93 0.58 -5.43
N VAL A 276 -19.58 0.20 -6.54
CA VAL A 276 -18.94 0.17 -7.85
C VAL A 276 -19.35 1.43 -8.61
N LEU A 277 -18.41 2.33 -8.80
CA LEU A 277 -18.58 3.51 -9.66
C LEU A 277 -18.07 3.19 -11.06
N GLU A 278 -18.81 3.58 -12.09
CA GLU A 278 -18.46 3.34 -13.50
C GLU A 278 -18.72 4.58 -14.36
N SER A 279 -17.96 4.74 -15.45
CA SER A 279 -18.34 5.59 -16.56
C SER A 279 -19.62 5.05 -17.22
N GLU A 280 -20.54 5.93 -17.60
CA GLU A 280 -21.81 5.51 -18.22
C GLU A 280 -21.59 4.75 -19.54
N ASP A 281 -20.53 5.07 -20.30
CA ASP A 281 -20.15 4.29 -21.48
C ASP A 281 -19.81 2.84 -21.13
N ALA A 282 -19.09 2.57 -20.03
CA ALA A 282 -18.81 1.22 -19.58
C ALA A 282 -20.10 0.48 -19.17
N VAL A 283 -21.00 1.15 -18.45
CA VAL A 283 -22.31 0.56 -18.08
C VAL A 283 -23.14 0.21 -19.33
N ARG A 284 -23.18 1.11 -20.31
CA ARG A 284 -23.90 0.91 -21.58
C ARG A 284 -23.27 -0.12 -22.49
N GLU A 285 -21.95 -0.26 -22.48
CA GLU A 285 -21.20 -1.30 -23.20
C GLU A 285 -21.64 -2.69 -22.73
N ARG A 286 -21.80 -2.88 -21.41
CA ARG A 286 -22.37 -4.09 -20.80
C ARG A 286 -23.86 -4.28 -21.08
N GLY A 287 -24.55 -3.29 -21.66
CA GLY A 287 -26.01 -3.35 -21.86
C GLY A 287 -26.81 -3.30 -20.55
N MET A 288 -26.20 -2.77 -19.49
CA MET A 288 -26.82 -2.58 -18.19
C MET A 288 -27.20 -1.11 -17.98
N ARG A 289 -27.84 -0.83 -16.83
CA ARG A 289 -28.24 0.51 -16.39
C ARG A 289 -27.75 0.79 -14.97
N GLY A 290 -27.22 1.98 -14.70
CA GLY A 290 -26.82 2.39 -13.36
C GLY A 290 -28.01 2.53 -12.39
N ILE A 291 -27.74 2.60 -11.08
CA ILE A 291 -28.78 2.85 -10.06
C ILE A 291 -28.98 4.36 -9.88
N VAL A 292 -27.87 5.10 -9.77
CA VAL A 292 -27.82 6.56 -9.64
C VAL A 292 -26.73 7.15 -10.51
N GLU A 293 -26.87 8.42 -10.88
CA GLU A 293 -25.81 9.27 -11.42
C GLU A 293 -25.23 10.12 -10.28
N LEU A 294 -23.92 10.05 -10.06
CA LEU A 294 -23.22 10.96 -9.15
C LEU A 294 -23.13 12.34 -9.84
N MET A 295 -23.88 13.31 -9.30
CA MET A 295 -23.97 14.67 -9.85
C MET A 295 -22.72 15.48 -9.49
N SER A 296 -22.38 15.47 -8.21
CA SER A 296 -21.18 16.12 -7.69
C SER A 296 -20.77 15.47 -6.38
N SER A 297 -19.48 15.59 -6.10
CA SER A 297 -18.86 15.34 -4.82
C SER A 297 -18.02 16.56 -4.43
N GLU A 298 -17.86 16.81 -3.14
CA GLU A 298 -16.98 17.84 -2.59
C GLU A 298 -16.23 17.25 -1.40
N THR A 299 -14.96 17.59 -1.23
CA THR A 299 -14.16 17.20 -0.07
C THR A 299 -13.31 18.39 0.36
N CYS A 300 -13.28 18.69 1.65
CA CYS A 300 -12.52 19.80 2.19
C CYS A 300 -12.11 19.57 3.65
N ASN A 301 -11.23 20.44 4.14
CA ASN A 301 -10.91 20.53 5.55
C ASN A 301 -11.24 21.94 6.06
N SER A 302 -11.93 22.05 7.19
CA SER A 302 -12.34 23.37 7.75
C SER A 302 -11.24 24.06 8.55
N ALA A 303 -10.11 23.39 8.81
CA ALA A 303 -8.97 23.90 9.60
C ALA A 303 -9.35 24.49 10.98
N PHE A 304 -10.47 24.06 11.55
CA PHE A 304 -11.13 24.71 12.68
C PHE A 304 -10.81 24.05 14.04
N HIS A 305 -11.03 22.74 14.15
CA HIS A 305 -10.82 21.99 15.39
C HIS A 305 -10.65 20.49 15.15
N GLY A 306 -10.00 19.79 16.10
CA GLY A 306 -9.88 18.33 16.05
C GLY A 306 -11.22 17.58 16.20
N THR A 307 -12.17 18.15 16.93
CA THR A 307 -13.45 17.49 17.32
C THR A 307 -14.69 18.38 17.24
N ARG A 308 -14.56 19.64 16.80
CA ARG A 308 -15.68 20.59 16.64
C ARG A 308 -15.80 20.96 15.17
N LEU A 309 -17.00 21.31 14.75
CA LEU A 309 -17.35 21.61 13.37
C LEU A 309 -17.47 23.12 13.14
N ASP A 310 -16.97 23.59 12.00
CA ASP A 310 -17.24 24.95 11.52
C ASP A 310 -18.54 24.95 10.71
N VAL A 311 -19.61 25.41 11.35
CA VAL A 311 -20.96 25.45 10.78
C VAL A 311 -21.03 26.32 9.52
N ASP A 312 -20.31 27.45 9.50
CA ASP A 312 -20.36 28.40 8.39
C ASP A 312 -19.58 27.87 7.19
N HIS A 313 -18.43 27.23 7.43
CA HIS A 313 -17.68 26.55 6.37
C HIS A 313 -18.44 25.35 5.81
N ILE A 314 -19.06 24.49 6.64
CA ILE A 314 -19.87 23.36 6.18
C ILE A 314 -21.05 23.84 5.31
N ALA A 315 -21.71 24.93 5.70
CA ALA A 315 -22.75 25.55 4.88
C ALA A 315 -22.21 26.06 3.53
N HIS A 316 -20.99 26.61 3.48
CA HIS A 316 -20.35 27.00 2.24
C HIS A 316 -20.02 25.79 1.33
N VAL A 317 -19.54 24.70 1.91
CA VAL A 317 -19.20 23.46 1.17
C VAL A 317 -20.44 22.81 0.57
N MET A 318 -21.54 22.70 1.34
CA MET A 318 -22.82 22.22 0.82
C MET A 318 -23.35 23.12 -0.31
N ASN A 319 -23.19 24.44 -0.17
CA ASN A 319 -23.50 25.39 -1.24
C ASN A 319 -22.65 25.19 -2.49
N ASN A 320 -21.35 24.88 -2.37
CA ASN A 320 -20.45 24.63 -3.50
C ASN A 320 -20.86 23.35 -4.25
N LEU A 321 -21.12 22.25 -3.52
CA LEU A 321 -21.59 20.98 -4.07
C LEU A 321 -22.84 21.15 -4.94
N LEU A 322 -23.85 21.84 -4.41
CA LEU A 322 -25.11 22.11 -5.12
C LEU A 322 -24.86 23.06 -6.31
N SER A 323 -24.04 24.10 -6.13
CA SER A 323 -23.68 25.03 -7.22
C SER A 323 -22.87 24.36 -8.34
N ALA A 324 -22.10 23.32 -8.03
CA ALA A 324 -21.41 22.50 -9.03
C ALA A 324 -22.40 21.65 -9.84
N ALA A 325 -23.36 21.00 -9.17
CA ALA A 325 -24.42 20.24 -9.83
C ALA A 325 -25.34 21.13 -10.69
N GLU A 326 -25.78 22.28 -10.18
CA GLU A 326 -26.58 23.27 -10.93
C GLU A 326 -25.86 23.73 -12.20
N ARG A 327 -24.56 24.05 -12.13
CA ARG A 327 -23.75 24.42 -13.30
C ARG A 327 -23.55 23.26 -14.29
N ARG A 328 -23.36 22.03 -13.81
CA ARG A 328 -23.02 20.86 -14.65
C ARG A 328 -24.24 20.19 -15.28
N PHE A 329 -25.41 20.27 -14.65
CA PHE A 329 -26.63 19.56 -15.06
C PHE A 329 -27.86 20.46 -15.31
N GLY A 330 -27.81 21.74 -14.95
CA GLY A 330 -28.94 22.66 -15.17
C GLY A 330 -30.13 22.44 -14.22
N ILE A 331 -29.91 21.73 -13.11
CA ILE A 331 -30.88 21.60 -12.01
C ILE A 331 -31.00 22.93 -11.24
N HIS A 332 -31.99 23.05 -10.37
CA HIS A 332 -32.15 24.18 -9.45
C HIS A 332 -32.56 23.68 -8.07
N ARG A 333 -31.75 23.93 -7.04
CA ARG A 333 -31.89 23.30 -5.70
C ARG A 333 -33.28 23.45 -5.09
N HIS A 334 -33.91 24.61 -5.24
CA HIS A 334 -35.25 24.89 -4.70
C HIS A 334 -36.39 24.20 -5.48
N LEU A 335 -36.15 23.69 -6.69
CA LEU A 335 -37.14 22.91 -7.44
C LEU A 335 -37.03 21.41 -7.16
N ILE A 336 -35.83 20.94 -6.81
CA ILE A 336 -35.60 19.53 -6.46
C ILE A 336 -35.87 19.23 -4.98
N ALA A 337 -35.90 20.24 -4.10
CA ALA A 337 -36.07 20.06 -2.65
C ALA A 337 -37.21 19.10 -2.22
N PRO A 338 -38.43 19.13 -2.78
CA PRO A 338 -39.50 18.16 -2.47
C PRO A 338 -39.20 16.70 -2.83
N TYR A 339 -38.18 16.48 -3.66
CA TYR A 339 -37.73 15.20 -4.21
C TYR A 339 -36.33 14.83 -3.70
N THR A 340 -35.77 15.59 -2.75
CA THR A 340 -34.45 15.36 -2.16
C THR A 340 -34.59 14.70 -0.79
N VAL A 341 -33.91 13.57 -0.58
CA VAL A 341 -33.56 13.08 0.76
C VAL A 341 -32.20 13.66 1.17
N PHE A 342 -32.12 14.17 2.39
CA PHE A 342 -30.84 14.39 3.07
C PHE A 342 -30.56 13.20 4.00
N VAL A 343 -29.49 12.47 3.73
CA VAL A 343 -28.98 11.43 4.63
C VAL A 343 -27.93 12.08 5.52
N SER A 344 -28.22 12.10 6.81
CA SER A 344 -27.50 12.84 7.84
C SER A 344 -26.27 12.09 8.36
N HIS A 345 -25.20 12.82 8.70
CA HIS A 345 -24.06 12.24 9.39
C HIS A 345 -24.35 11.99 10.87
N GLU A 346 -25.13 12.84 11.52
CA GLU A 346 -25.25 12.96 12.99
C GLU A 346 -25.07 11.66 13.79
N THR A 347 -24.10 11.71 14.68
CA THR A 347 -23.63 10.63 15.57
C THR A 347 -24.17 10.81 17.00
N PHE A 348 -25.38 11.35 17.12
CA PHE A 348 -26.09 11.66 18.37
C PHE A 348 -25.29 12.56 19.34
N THR A 349 -24.47 13.45 18.77
CA THR A 349 -23.57 14.31 19.54
C THR A 349 -24.34 15.36 20.35
N PRO A 350 -23.79 15.84 21.48
CA PRO A 350 -24.47 16.81 22.35
C PRO A 350 -25.02 18.02 21.61
N ALA A 351 -26.19 18.49 22.05
CA ALA A 351 -27.02 19.44 21.31
C ALA A 351 -26.33 20.75 20.89
N ARG A 352 -25.31 21.22 21.61
CA ARG A 352 -24.55 22.44 21.25
C ARG A 352 -23.24 22.10 20.55
N GLY A 353 -23.13 22.50 19.29
CA GLY A 353 -21.89 22.36 18.49
C GLY A 353 -21.63 20.94 17.97
N GLY A 354 -22.62 20.05 18.08
CA GLY A 354 -22.64 18.73 17.46
C GLY A 354 -22.95 18.75 15.95
N SER A 355 -22.93 17.56 15.31
CA SER A 355 -23.12 17.44 13.85
C SER A 355 -24.55 17.76 13.42
N ALA A 356 -25.57 17.39 14.21
CA ALA A 356 -26.96 17.75 13.90
C ALA A 356 -27.16 19.26 13.64
N SER A 357 -26.79 20.13 14.58
CA SER A 357 -26.95 21.57 14.42
C SER A 357 -26.12 22.13 13.26
N ALA A 358 -24.92 21.59 13.01
CA ALA A 358 -24.09 21.96 11.87
C ALA A 358 -24.74 21.61 10.52
N GLU A 359 -25.24 20.38 10.39
CA GLU A 359 -25.97 19.88 9.22
C GLU A 359 -27.26 20.68 8.97
N VAL A 360 -28.02 20.97 10.03
CA VAL A 360 -29.29 21.68 9.94
C VAL A 360 -29.10 23.13 9.52
N ILE A 361 -28.11 23.83 10.08
CA ILE A 361 -27.77 25.20 9.65
C ILE A 361 -27.22 25.21 8.21
N ALA A 362 -26.44 24.19 7.82
CA ALA A 362 -25.98 24.04 6.43
C ALA A 362 -27.15 23.84 5.45
N LEU A 363 -28.13 23.00 5.80
CA LEU A 363 -29.36 22.81 5.02
C LEU A 363 -30.18 24.10 4.93
N GLN A 364 -30.43 24.78 6.06
CA GLN A 364 -31.13 26.08 6.08
C GLN A 364 -30.45 27.11 5.17
N LYS A 365 -29.12 27.25 5.26
CA LYS A 365 -28.36 28.19 4.44
C LYS A 365 -28.28 27.80 2.96
N THR A 366 -28.45 26.52 2.63
CA THR A 366 -28.37 26.01 1.24
C THR A 366 -29.72 26.01 0.52
N PHE A 367 -30.81 25.68 1.22
CA PHE A 367 -32.17 25.56 0.66
C PHE A 367 -33.13 26.68 1.08
N SER A 368 -32.75 27.54 2.02
CA SER A 368 -33.61 28.62 2.54
C SER A 368 -34.97 28.08 2.99
N GLU A 369 -36.09 28.73 2.61
CA GLU A 369 -37.44 28.27 2.95
C GLU A 369 -37.79 26.87 2.39
N ALA A 370 -37.11 26.40 1.33
CA ALA A 370 -37.35 25.06 0.77
C ALA A 370 -36.79 23.92 1.64
N VAL A 371 -36.06 24.23 2.72
CA VAL A 371 -35.54 23.22 3.66
C VAL A 371 -36.65 22.37 4.30
N HIS A 372 -37.86 22.91 4.45
CA HIS A 372 -39.03 22.19 4.98
C HIS A 372 -39.54 21.08 4.03
N GLU A 373 -39.15 21.11 2.75
CA GLU A 373 -39.57 20.15 1.74
C GLU A 373 -38.61 18.94 1.64
N VAL A 374 -37.34 19.13 2.02
CA VAL A 374 -36.30 18.08 2.02
C VAL A 374 -36.57 17.06 3.12
N ILE A 375 -36.67 15.77 2.78
CA ILE A 375 -36.87 14.69 3.76
C ILE A 375 -35.53 14.33 4.42
N VAL A 376 -35.42 14.45 5.73
CA VAL A 376 -34.19 14.17 6.49
C VAL A 376 -34.25 12.75 7.06
N ALA A 377 -33.21 11.95 6.85
CA ALA A 377 -33.07 10.59 7.37
C ALA A 377 -31.69 10.38 8.01
N ASN A 378 -31.60 9.46 8.97
CA ASN A 378 -30.35 9.05 9.60
C ASN A 378 -30.42 7.54 9.86
N THR A 379 -29.32 6.82 9.58
CA THR A 379 -29.22 5.36 9.70
C THR A 379 -28.46 4.90 10.94
N LYS A 380 -27.65 5.78 11.56
CA LYS A 380 -26.73 5.40 12.62
C LYS A 380 -27.43 4.80 13.84
N GLY A 381 -28.67 5.19 14.11
CA GLY A 381 -29.42 4.59 15.22
C GLY A 381 -29.81 3.11 15.01
N PHE A 382 -29.64 2.57 13.80
CA PHE A 382 -29.73 1.12 13.52
C PHE A 382 -28.37 0.43 13.49
N THR A 383 -27.33 1.11 13.00
CA THR A 383 -26.01 0.51 12.71
C THR A 383 -24.95 0.80 13.78
N GLY A 384 -25.24 1.68 14.73
CA GLY A 384 -24.21 2.45 15.42
C GLY A 384 -23.44 3.35 14.42
N HIS A 385 -22.28 3.84 14.85
CA HIS A 385 -21.34 4.56 14.00
C HIS A 385 -20.13 3.66 13.66
N PRO A 386 -20.07 3.07 12.45
CA PRO A 386 -18.96 2.21 12.02
C PRO A 386 -17.76 3.01 11.50
N MET A 387 -17.33 4.03 12.25
CA MET A 387 -16.16 4.86 11.97
C MET A 387 -16.08 5.36 10.53
N GLY A 388 -15.08 4.97 9.72
CA GLY A 388 -14.88 5.43 8.35
C GLY A 388 -15.82 4.84 7.30
N VAL A 389 -16.68 3.89 7.69
CA VAL A 389 -17.63 3.20 6.80
C VAL A 389 -18.90 4.03 6.63
N GLY A 390 -19.03 4.67 5.47
CA GLY A 390 -20.20 5.46 5.08
C GLY A 390 -21.32 4.56 4.56
N VAL A 391 -21.93 3.77 5.45
CA VAL A 391 -23.12 2.95 5.12
C VAL A 391 -24.22 3.85 4.54
N GLU A 392 -24.28 5.11 4.98
CA GLU A 392 -25.13 6.18 4.46
C GLU A 392 -25.02 6.41 2.95
N ASP A 393 -23.84 6.26 2.34
CA ASP A 393 -23.68 6.41 0.89
C ASP A 393 -24.40 5.27 0.14
N VAL A 394 -24.22 4.02 0.60
CA VAL A 394 -24.94 2.85 0.06
C VAL A 394 -26.45 2.95 0.32
N ILE A 395 -26.85 3.38 1.51
CA ILE A 395 -28.28 3.58 1.81
C ILE A 395 -28.88 4.73 1.00
N SER A 396 -28.14 5.80 0.70
CA SER A 396 -28.57 6.87 -0.21
C SER A 396 -28.92 6.30 -1.60
N VAL A 397 -28.06 5.43 -2.14
CA VAL A 397 -28.31 4.71 -3.40
C VAL A 397 -29.56 3.82 -3.30
N LYS A 398 -29.72 3.05 -2.21
CA LYS A 398 -30.86 2.14 -2.02
C LYS A 398 -32.20 2.85 -1.76
N ILE A 399 -32.18 4.00 -1.09
CA ILE A 399 -33.34 4.87 -0.94
C ILE A 399 -33.86 5.30 -2.32
N LEU A 400 -32.95 5.73 -3.21
CA LEU A 400 -33.30 6.12 -4.58
C LEU A 400 -33.71 4.93 -5.45
N GLU A 401 -33.09 3.76 -5.29
CA GLU A 401 -33.48 2.55 -6.04
C GLU A 401 -34.94 2.16 -5.75
N HIS A 402 -35.28 2.00 -4.47
CA HIS A 402 -36.57 1.46 -4.03
C HIS A 402 -37.67 2.51 -3.82
N GLY A 403 -37.30 3.79 -3.68
CA GLY A 403 -38.20 4.89 -3.29
C GLY A 403 -38.74 4.72 -1.87
N ILE A 404 -37.92 4.16 -0.97
CA ILE A 404 -38.26 3.88 0.44
C ILE A 404 -37.19 4.55 1.31
N VAL A 405 -37.61 5.45 2.20
CA VAL A 405 -36.74 6.12 3.17
C VAL A 405 -36.88 5.40 4.52
N PRO A 406 -35.80 5.10 5.27
CA PRO A 406 -35.89 4.51 6.60
C PRO A 406 -36.46 5.54 7.61
N PRO A 407 -37.19 5.11 8.66
CA PRO A 407 -37.63 6.00 9.74
C PRO A 407 -36.45 6.45 10.60
N MET A 408 -36.59 7.57 11.31
CA MET A 408 -35.68 7.89 12.41
C MET A 408 -35.87 6.89 13.56
N PRO A 409 -34.86 6.07 13.91
CA PRO A 409 -34.95 5.14 15.04
C PRO A 409 -35.02 5.89 16.37
N ASN A 410 -35.77 5.34 17.33
CA ASN A 410 -35.84 5.77 18.74
C ASN A 410 -36.22 7.24 19.03
N LEU A 411 -36.60 8.01 18.01
CA LEU A 411 -37.02 9.40 18.13
C LEU A 411 -38.36 9.50 18.88
N LYS A 412 -38.29 9.94 20.14
CA LYS A 412 -39.44 10.18 21.05
C LYS A 412 -39.67 11.69 21.25
N GLU A 413 -38.59 12.45 21.40
CA GLU A 413 -38.62 13.90 21.67
C GLU A 413 -37.89 14.68 20.58
N VAL A 414 -38.63 15.31 19.67
CA VAL A 414 -38.03 16.19 18.65
C VAL A 414 -37.55 17.49 19.30
N ASP A 415 -36.27 17.81 19.12
CA ASP A 415 -35.66 19.06 19.56
C ASP A 415 -36.37 20.28 18.96
N ASP A 416 -36.53 21.35 19.75
CA ASP A 416 -37.15 22.61 19.32
C ASP A 416 -36.35 23.23 18.15
N GLU A 417 -35.02 23.05 18.13
CA GLU A 417 -34.14 23.45 17.04
C GLU A 417 -34.50 22.78 15.71
N PHE A 418 -35.06 21.56 15.74
CA PHE A 418 -35.25 20.70 14.57
C PHE A 418 -36.71 20.52 14.14
N ARG A 419 -37.69 21.04 14.90
CA ARG A 419 -39.14 20.87 14.64
C ARG A 419 -39.59 21.29 13.25
N PHE A 420 -38.86 22.18 12.58
CA PHE A 420 -39.20 22.67 11.25
C PHE A 420 -38.78 21.73 10.11
N LEU A 421 -37.93 20.73 10.40
CA LEU A 421 -37.45 19.76 9.42
C LEU A 421 -38.51 18.68 9.16
N ASN A 422 -38.58 18.23 7.91
CA ASN A 422 -39.33 17.05 7.56
C ASN A 422 -38.49 15.81 7.92
N LEU A 423 -38.56 15.37 9.18
CA LEU A 423 -37.86 14.16 9.65
C LEU A 423 -38.60 12.88 9.18
N SER A 424 -37.85 11.90 8.69
CA SER A 424 -38.40 10.67 8.13
C SER A 424 -39.17 9.82 9.15
N ARG A 425 -40.37 9.40 8.74
CA ARG A 425 -41.25 8.49 9.49
C ARG A 425 -41.24 7.07 8.93
N GLY A 426 -40.38 6.82 7.94
CA GLY A 426 -40.29 5.54 7.24
C GLY A 426 -41.34 5.40 6.13
N GLY A 427 -41.01 4.60 5.12
CA GLY A 427 -41.93 4.25 4.04
C GLY A 427 -41.61 4.95 2.71
N ARG A 428 -42.61 5.05 1.83
CA ARG A 428 -42.41 5.56 0.46
C ARG A 428 -42.46 7.09 0.40
N TYR A 429 -41.45 7.66 -0.25
CA TYR A 429 -41.37 9.09 -0.56
C TYR A 429 -41.03 9.27 -2.07
N PRO A 430 -41.42 10.38 -2.71
CA PRO A 430 -41.13 10.65 -4.13
C PRO A 430 -39.67 11.13 -4.32
N VAL A 431 -38.71 10.43 -3.74
CA VAL A 431 -37.30 10.84 -3.76
C VAL A 431 -36.64 10.48 -5.09
N GLU A 432 -36.02 11.48 -5.70
CA GLU A 432 -35.25 11.38 -6.95
C GLU A 432 -33.80 11.85 -6.76
N TYR A 433 -33.50 12.60 -5.70
CA TYR A 433 -32.17 13.06 -5.33
C TYR A 433 -31.82 12.64 -3.90
N ALA A 434 -30.56 12.31 -3.65
CA ALA A 434 -30.03 12.04 -2.32
C ALA A 434 -28.77 12.88 -2.09
N LEU A 435 -28.80 13.70 -1.04
CA LEU A 435 -27.67 14.47 -0.55
C LEU A 435 -27.14 13.79 0.71
N HIS A 436 -25.89 13.34 0.69
CA HIS A 436 -25.21 12.83 1.87
C HIS A 436 -24.07 13.79 2.27
N LEU A 437 -23.95 14.01 3.58
CA LEU A 437 -22.84 14.72 4.21
C LEU A 437 -22.17 13.76 5.18
N ALA A 438 -20.84 13.73 5.17
CA ALA A 438 -20.03 13.06 6.18
C ALA A 438 -18.99 14.01 6.79
N ALA A 439 -18.79 13.91 8.11
CA ALA A 439 -17.91 14.80 8.87
C ALA A 439 -17.06 14.00 9.87
N GLY A 440 -15.74 14.09 9.74
CA GLY A 440 -14.77 13.37 10.56
C GLY A 440 -13.94 14.26 11.50
N PHE A 441 -13.26 13.62 12.46
CA PHE A 441 -12.24 14.26 13.28
C PHE A 441 -11.16 14.93 12.42
N GLY A 442 -10.56 15.99 12.96
CA GLY A 442 -9.61 16.84 12.23
C GLY A 442 -10.27 17.80 11.25
N SER A 443 -11.55 18.13 11.43
CA SER A 443 -12.33 19.02 10.54
C SER A 443 -12.48 18.52 9.09
N GLN A 444 -12.41 17.19 8.87
CA GLN A 444 -12.59 16.58 7.56
C GLN A 444 -14.06 16.56 7.17
N ILE A 445 -14.41 17.04 5.98
CA ILE A 445 -15.79 17.07 5.47
C ILE A 445 -15.80 16.51 4.05
N ALA A 446 -16.71 15.59 3.77
CA ALA A 446 -17.00 15.11 2.42
C ALA A 446 -18.52 15.10 2.19
N MET A 447 -18.96 15.41 0.97
CA MET A 447 -20.38 15.40 0.62
C MET A 447 -20.58 14.87 -0.80
N ALA A 448 -21.71 14.23 -1.05
CA ALA A 448 -22.08 13.70 -2.36
C ALA A 448 -23.55 13.96 -2.68
N LEU A 449 -23.84 14.29 -3.93
CA LEU A 449 -25.20 14.44 -4.46
C LEU A 449 -25.45 13.39 -5.56
N TYR A 450 -26.40 12.51 -5.29
CA TYR A 450 -26.84 11.44 -6.19
C TYR A 450 -28.19 11.79 -6.83
N HIS A 451 -28.39 11.39 -8.09
CA HIS A 451 -29.65 11.49 -8.81
C HIS A 451 -30.09 10.12 -9.33
N ARG A 452 -31.36 9.78 -9.15
CA ARG A 452 -31.93 8.47 -9.50
C ARG A 452 -31.92 8.24 -11.02
N ILE A 453 -31.38 7.10 -11.47
CA ILE A 453 -31.54 6.65 -12.85
C ILE A 453 -32.87 5.88 -12.97
N PRO A 454 -33.83 6.31 -13.82
CA PRO A 454 -35.15 5.67 -13.88
C PRO A 454 -35.11 4.18 -14.26
N GLY A 455 -35.79 3.34 -13.48
CA GLY A 455 -36.04 1.94 -13.78
C GLY A 455 -36.35 1.11 -12.54
N GLY A 456 -36.26 -0.21 -12.66
CA GLY A 456 -36.48 -1.18 -11.57
C GLY A 456 -35.18 -1.81 -11.04
N PRO A 457 -35.29 -2.79 -10.12
CA PRO A 457 -34.15 -3.54 -9.58
C PRO A 457 -33.48 -4.49 -10.59
N ASP A 458 -34.21 -4.91 -11.63
CA ASP A 458 -33.56 -5.52 -12.79
C ASP A 458 -32.89 -4.42 -13.62
N ARG A 459 -31.57 -4.53 -13.76
CA ARG A 459 -30.70 -3.54 -14.41
C ARG A 459 -30.11 -4.04 -15.73
N VAL A 460 -30.51 -5.22 -16.21
CA VAL A 460 -30.06 -5.76 -17.51
C VAL A 460 -31.03 -5.30 -18.60
N ASP A 461 -31.00 -4.00 -18.89
CA ASP A 461 -31.88 -3.36 -19.89
C ASP A 461 -31.72 -3.96 -21.31
N GLN A 462 -30.55 -4.53 -21.65
CA GLN A 462 -30.29 -5.18 -22.94
C GLN A 462 -29.66 -6.58 -22.76
N PRO A 463 -30.45 -7.63 -22.46
CA PRO A 463 -29.92 -8.97 -22.16
C PRO A 463 -29.03 -9.56 -23.26
N MET A 464 -29.36 -9.34 -24.53
CA MET A 464 -28.54 -9.79 -25.66
C MET A 464 -27.19 -9.07 -25.75
N ARG A 465 -27.13 -7.78 -25.36
CA ARG A 465 -25.86 -7.04 -25.28
C ARG A 465 -25.03 -7.51 -24.09
N TYR A 466 -25.65 -7.74 -22.94
CA TYR A 466 -24.96 -8.26 -21.76
C TYR A 466 -24.38 -9.66 -22.00
N GLN A 467 -25.14 -10.58 -22.59
CA GLN A 467 -24.65 -11.90 -23.00
C GLN A 467 -23.50 -11.81 -24.03
N ARG A 468 -23.60 -10.90 -25.01
CA ARG A 468 -22.51 -10.66 -25.95
C ARG A 468 -21.26 -10.10 -25.27
N TRP A 469 -21.41 -9.10 -24.39
CA TRP A 469 -20.31 -8.52 -23.62
C TRP A 469 -19.61 -9.60 -22.79
N LEU A 470 -20.37 -10.45 -22.09
CA LEU A 470 -19.81 -11.60 -21.37
C LEU A 470 -18.99 -12.52 -22.29
N SER A 471 -19.49 -12.81 -23.50
CA SER A 471 -18.77 -13.64 -24.50
C SER A 471 -17.48 -12.99 -24.96
N ASP A 472 -17.54 -11.69 -25.24
CA ASP A 472 -16.40 -10.92 -25.68
C ASP A 472 -15.33 -10.77 -24.57
N VAL A 473 -15.69 -10.53 -23.31
CA VAL A 473 -14.70 -10.38 -22.22
C VAL A 473 -14.19 -11.69 -21.62
N SER A 474 -14.91 -12.80 -21.78
CA SER A 474 -14.48 -14.12 -21.28
C SER A 474 -13.85 -15.03 -22.34
N GLY A 475 -14.07 -14.75 -23.62
CA GLY A 475 -13.61 -15.61 -24.71
C GLY A 475 -14.38 -16.94 -24.85
N MET A 476 -15.61 -17.01 -24.31
CA MET A 476 -16.46 -18.21 -24.35
C MET A 476 -17.76 -17.96 -25.13
N ASP A 477 -18.19 -18.93 -25.95
CA ASP A 477 -19.37 -18.80 -26.82
C ASP A 477 -20.69 -19.19 -26.12
N HIS A 478 -20.62 -20.01 -25.07
CA HIS A 478 -21.76 -20.44 -24.26
C HIS A 478 -21.51 -20.09 -22.79
N ILE A 479 -22.19 -19.05 -22.32
CA ILE A 479 -22.04 -18.52 -20.98
C ILE A 479 -23.27 -18.80 -20.15
N GLU A 480 -23.02 -19.42 -19.01
CA GLU A 480 -23.94 -19.48 -17.89
C GLU A 480 -23.30 -18.73 -16.71
N LEU A 481 -24.06 -17.87 -16.05
CA LEU A 481 -23.63 -17.23 -14.81
C LEU A 481 -24.07 -18.09 -13.63
N GLU A 482 -23.26 -18.14 -12.59
CA GLU A 482 -23.65 -18.68 -11.30
C GLU A 482 -23.24 -17.76 -10.14
N VAL A 483 -23.94 -17.89 -9.03
CA VAL A 483 -23.53 -17.31 -7.75
C VAL A 483 -23.00 -18.44 -6.89
N PHE A 484 -21.68 -18.57 -6.82
CA PHE A 484 -21.00 -19.55 -5.97
C PHE A 484 -20.48 -18.84 -4.75
N LYS A 485 -20.88 -19.28 -3.54
CA LYS A 485 -20.50 -18.65 -2.27
C LYS A 485 -20.58 -17.11 -2.38
N ARG A 486 -21.80 -16.58 -2.59
CA ARG A 486 -22.11 -15.15 -2.78
C ARG A 486 -21.44 -14.44 -3.98
N VAL A 487 -20.34 -14.95 -4.55
CA VAL A 487 -19.61 -14.34 -5.66
C VAL A 487 -20.29 -14.67 -6.99
N LEU A 488 -20.52 -13.65 -7.82
CA LEU A 488 -20.95 -13.85 -9.20
C LEU A 488 -19.77 -14.30 -10.04
N ARG A 489 -19.91 -15.41 -10.76
CA ARG A 489 -18.89 -15.90 -11.70
C ARG A 489 -19.50 -16.50 -12.96
N VAL A 490 -18.72 -16.56 -14.04
CA VAL A 490 -19.07 -17.37 -15.22
C VAL A 490 -18.76 -18.83 -14.90
N LYS A 491 -19.68 -19.76 -15.19
CA LYS A 491 -19.42 -21.20 -15.04
C LYS A 491 -18.23 -21.61 -15.90
N SER A 492 -17.30 -22.34 -15.30
CA SER A 492 -16.12 -22.85 -16.00
C SER A 492 -16.49 -24.08 -16.84
N ASN A 493 -16.38 -23.96 -18.16
CA ASN A 493 -16.60 -25.04 -19.12
C ASN A 493 -15.29 -25.48 -19.83
N GLY A 494 -14.14 -25.20 -19.20
CA GLY A 494 -12.81 -25.35 -19.79
C GLY A 494 -12.21 -24.01 -20.27
N ALA A 495 -11.04 -24.09 -20.91
CA ALA A 495 -10.31 -22.94 -21.43
C ALA A 495 -11.13 -22.15 -22.48
N PRO A 496 -10.92 -20.83 -22.61
CA PRO A 496 -11.66 -20.00 -23.56
C PRO A 496 -11.50 -20.48 -25.01
N SER A 497 -12.60 -20.53 -25.77
CA SER A 497 -12.62 -20.98 -27.17
C SER A 497 -11.96 -19.99 -28.13
N ARG A 498 -11.88 -18.71 -27.72
CA ARG A 498 -11.21 -17.62 -28.43
C ARG A 498 -10.52 -16.67 -27.44
N PRO A 499 -9.47 -15.93 -27.81
CA PRO A 499 -8.92 -14.87 -26.98
C PRO A 499 -10.01 -13.85 -26.59
N PRO A 500 -10.06 -13.38 -25.33
CA PRO A 500 -10.91 -12.27 -24.94
C PRO A 500 -10.69 -11.03 -25.82
N VAL A 501 -11.78 -10.32 -26.12
CA VAL A 501 -11.75 -9.07 -26.88
C VAL A 501 -11.21 -7.96 -25.98
N ALA A 502 -10.05 -7.41 -26.32
CA ALA A 502 -9.44 -6.31 -25.59
C ALA A 502 -10.37 -5.08 -25.48
N SER A 503 -10.29 -4.34 -24.37
CA SER A 503 -11.11 -3.15 -24.16
C SER A 503 -10.82 -2.09 -25.24
N SER A 504 -11.88 -1.47 -25.76
CA SER A 504 -11.77 -0.36 -26.72
C SER A 504 -11.46 0.98 -26.05
N TRP A 505 -11.46 1.04 -24.72
CA TRP A 505 -11.11 2.25 -23.97
C TRP A 505 -9.62 2.55 -24.03
N GLN A 506 -9.28 3.83 -23.89
CA GLN A 506 -7.91 4.32 -23.91
C GLN A 506 -7.63 5.12 -22.64
N TYR A 507 -6.53 4.81 -21.98
CA TYR A 507 -6.07 5.54 -20.81
C TYR A 507 -5.96 7.05 -21.12
N GLY A 508 -6.41 7.89 -20.19
CA GLY A 508 -6.55 9.33 -20.37
C GLY A 508 -7.90 9.79 -20.96
N THR A 509 -8.76 8.86 -21.42
CA THR A 509 -10.11 9.23 -21.90
C THR A 509 -11.16 9.10 -20.79
N GLY A 510 -11.80 10.23 -20.45
CA GLY A 510 -12.93 10.27 -19.51
C GLY A 510 -14.27 9.86 -20.16
N PRO A 511 -15.38 9.87 -19.40
CA PRO A 511 -16.68 9.39 -19.88
C PRO A 511 -17.19 10.17 -21.10
N CYS A 512 -17.58 9.45 -22.16
CA CYS A 512 -18.01 10.07 -23.42
C CYS A 512 -19.53 10.29 -23.53
N VAL A 513 -20.31 9.77 -22.56
CA VAL A 513 -21.77 9.91 -22.48
C VAL A 513 -22.21 10.19 -21.04
N ARG A 514 -23.45 10.69 -20.87
CA ARG A 514 -24.10 10.89 -19.56
C ARG A 514 -25.25 9.91 -19.36
N ALA A 515 -25.53 9.56 -18.11
CA ALA A 515 -26.58 8.60 -17.76
C ALA A 515 -27.97 9.13 -18.14
N VAL A 516 -28.25 10.39 -17.82
CA VAL A 516 -29.48 11.08 -18.19
C VAL A 516 -29.19 12.18 -19.23
N SER A 517 -30.00 12.28 -20.28
CA SER A 517 -29.83 13.31 -21.31
C SER A 517 -30.15 14.72 -20.77
N PRO A 518 -29.28 15.73 -20.99
CA PRO A 518 -29.58 17.13 -20.68
C PRO A 518 -30.57 17.68 -21.71
N GLY A 519 -31.84 17.30 -21.59
CA GLY A 519 -32.81 17.39 -22.69
C GLY A 519 -34.28 17.29 -22.32
N ASN A 520 -34.65 17.57 -21.07
CA ASN A 520 -35.96 18.11 -20.71
C ASN A 520 -35.87 18.66 -19.29
N GLY A 521 -36.54 19.77 -19.01
CA GLY A 521 -36.75 20.22 -17.65
C GLY A 521 -37.66 19.22 -16.95
N TYR A 522 -37.09 18.19 -16.33
CA TYR A 522 -37.81 17.27 -15.45
C TYR A 522 -38.12 17.98 -14.13
N ILE A 523 -39.03 18.95 -14.23
CA ILE A 523 -39.95 19.27 -13.15
C ILE A 523 -40.80 18.01 -13.04
N PRO A 524 -40.70 17.21 -11.96
CA PRO A 524 -41.53 16.02 -11.86
C PRO A 524 -42.98 16.48 -11.93
N THR A 525 -43.73 15.95 -12.90
CA THR A 525 -45.14 16.31 -13.05
C THR A 525 -45.81 16.04 -11.72
N ARG A 526 -46.40 17.07 -11.08
CA ARG A 526 -47.12 16.93 -9.79
C ARG A 526 -48.12 15.79 -9.90
N ARG A 527 -47.72 14.58 -9.49
CA ARG A 527 -48.66 13.55 -9.09
C ARG A 527 -49.22 14.08 -7.78
N GLY A 528 -50.47 14.53 -7.84
CA GLY A 528 -51.19 14.97 -6.64
C GLY A 528 -51.13 13.88 -5.57
N PRO A 529 -51.28 14.24 -4.29
CA PRO A 529 -51.16 13.30 -3.19
C PRO A 529 -52.02 12.07 -3.49
N VAL A 530 -51.37 10.90 -3.53
CA VAL A 530 -52.07 9.63 -3.65
C VAL A 530 -52.90 9.51 -2.39
N ASN A 531 -54.21 9.72 -2.53
CA ASN A 531 -55.15 9.56 -1.43
C ASN A 531 -54.92 8.18 -0.81
N GLY A 532 -54.69 8.17 0.49
CA GLY A 532 -54.08 7.02 1.15
C GLY A 532 -54.98 5.79 1.13
N ASP A 533 -54.67 4.83 0.27
CA ASP A 533 -54.98 3.43 0.54
C ASP A 533 -54.14 2.98 1.73
N ARG A 534 -54.70 3.22 2.92
CA ARG A 534 -54.26 2.61 4.18
C ARG A 534 -54.47 1.11 4.08
N MET A 535 -53.52 0.39 3.49
CA MET A 535 -53.36 -1.03 3.76
C MET A 535 -53.09 -1.18 5.27
N PRO A 536 -53.93 -1.89 6.04
CA PRO A 536 -53.67 -2.07 7.46
C PRO A 536 -52.43 -2.95 7.62
N VAL A 537 -51.35 -2.37 8.16
CA VAL A 537 -50.20 -3.15 8.60
C VAL A 537 -50.70 -4.06 9.71
N GLN A 538 -50.76 -5.35 9.42
CA GLN A 538 -51.17 -6.38 10.37
C GLN A 538 -50.05 -6.47 11.41
N ALA A 539 -50.28 -5.90 12.60
CA ALA A 539 -49.30 -5.91 13.68
C ALA A 539 -48.90 -7.36 14.02
N ALA A 540 -47.59 -7.63 14.01
CA ALA A 540 -47.06 -8.89 14.47
C ALA A 540 -47.47 -9.10 15.93
N GLN A 541 -48.07 -10.24 16.24
CA GLN A 541 -48.48 -10.56 17.61
C GLN A 541 -47.23 -10.77 18.48
N PRO A 542 -47.15 -10.17 19.67
CA PRO A 542 -46.11 -10.53 20.64
C PRO A 542 -46.37 -11.95 21.19
N PRO A 543 -45.33 -12.70 21.58
CA PRO A 543 -45.49 -13.94 22.33
C PRO A 543 -46.19 -13.69 23.68
N ALA A 544 -46.91 -14.69 24.17
CA ALA A 544 -47.78 -14.54 25.34
C ALA A 544 -47.03 -14.25 26.65
N GLU A 545 -47.59 -13.35 27.45
CA GLU A 545 -47.19 -13.11 28.84
C GLU A 545 -47.51 -14.30 29.76
N THR A 546 -46.64 -14.59 30.71
CA THR A 546 -47.03 -15.30 31.95
C THR A 546 -47.33 -14.29 33.06
N ASP A 547 -48.62 -14.16 33.34
CA ASP A 547 -49.30 -13.34 34.36
C ASP A 547 -48.66 -13.36 35.77
N THR A 548 -48.30 -12.17 36.29
CA THR A 548 -48.58 -11.83 37.71
C THR A 548 -49.04 -10.38 37.86
N LYS A 549 -50.36 -10.19 37.94
CA LYS A 549 -51.05 -8.98 38.42
C LYS A 549 -50.40 -8.29 39.64
N SER A 550 -50.47 -6.96 39.69
CA SER A 550 -51.36 -6.26 40.65
C SER A 550 -51.30 -4.73 40.51
N SER A 551 -52.36 -4.17 39.91
CA SER A 551 -52.92 -2.81 40.11
C SER A 551 -52.29 -1.85 41.13
N LEU A 552 -52.14 -0.57 40.75
CA LEU A 552 -53.04 0.49 41.24
C LEU A 552 -52.95 1.81 40.44
N GLU A 553 -54.14 2.39 40.23
CA GLU A 553 -54.45 3.78 39.84
C GLU A 553 -53.93 4.79 40.91
N VAL A 554 -53.82 6.13 40.78
CA VAL A 554 -54.26 7.13 39.77
C VAL A 554 -53.58 8.51 40.08
N HIS A 555 -53.63 9.49 39.15
CA HIS A 555 -53.38 10.96 39.26
C HIS A 555 -52.33 11.50 40.28
N ALA A 556 -51.24 12.15 39.86
CA ALA A 556 -51.18 13.50 39.28
C ALA A 556 -51.61 14.66 40.22
N GLU A 557 -50.64 15.40 40.78
CA GLU A 557 -50.75 16.85 40.99
C GLU A 557 -49.38 17.55 41.14
N VAL A 558 -49.34 18.80 40.65
CA VAL A 558 -48.26 19.80 40.67
C VAL A 558 -48.56 20.73 41.87
N PRO A 559 -47.61 21.27 42.69
CA PRO A 559 -47.03 22.57 42.32
C PRO A 559 -45.70 23.07 42.96
N THR A 560 -45.13 24.06 42.25
CA THR A 560 -44.47 25.31 42.74
C THR A 560 -43.21 25.30 43.62
N SER A 561 -42.10 25.72 42.97
CA SER A 561 -41.26 26.89 43.30
C SER A 561 -40.99 27.29 44.76
N GLY A 562 -39.70 27.42 45.12
CA GLY A 562 -39.25 28.16 46.31
C GLY A 562 -37.74 28.43 46.34
N ASN A 563 -37.33 29.66 46.04
CA ASN A 563 -35.93 30.11 46.16
C ASN A 563 -35.40 30.07 47.61
N GLY A 564 -34.09 29.83 47.80
CA GLY A 564 -33.44 29.96 49.11
C GLY A 564 -31.91 29.88 49.08
N PHE A 565 -31.24 31.00 48.82
CA PHE A 565 -29.78 31.17 48.94
C PHE A 565 -29.28 31.10 50.40
N LYS A 566 -27.95 30.91 50.54
CA LYS A 566 -27.02 31.19 51.68
C LYS A 566 -26.51 29.96 52.43
N GLU A 567 -25.25 29.86 52.90
CA GLU A 567 -23.96 30.55 52.70
C GLU A 567 -22.94 29.84 53.62
N GLU A 568 -21.64 30.02 53.36
CA GLU A 568 -20.51 30.00 54.32
C GLU A 568 -20.22 28.76 55.22
N SER A 569 -19.19 28.03 54.78
CA SER A 569 -17.98 27.64 55.53
C SER A 569 -17.87 27.89 57.05
N SER A 570 -17.29 26.93 57.78
CA SER A 570 -15.89 27.08 58.29
C SER A 570 -15.33 25.86 59.08
N HIS A 571 -14.01 25.71 58.97
CA HIS A 571 -13.04 25.19 59.96
C HIS A 571 -13.08 23.77 60.57
N ALA A 572 -11.98 23.04 60.31
CA ALA A 572 -10.97 22.57 61.30
C ALA A 572 -10.64 21.05 61.33
N ARG A 573 -9.33 20.77 61.25
CA ARG A 573 -8.58 19.53 61.56
C ARG A 573 -8.59 19.24 63.09
N PRO A 574 -8.38 17.99 63.58
CA PRO A 574 -6.99 17.49 63.77
C PRO A 574 -6.71 15.95 63.79
N THR A 575 -5.46 15.62 63.36
CA THR A 575 -4.45 14.66 63.92
C THR A 575 -4.61 13.11 64.07
N THR A 576 -3.46 12.45 63.79
CA THR A 576 -2.76 11.32 64.48
C THR A 576 -2.95 9.81 64.13
N GLU A 577 -1.92 9.27 63.45
CA GLU A 577 -0.99 8.15 63.81
C GLU A 577 -1.36 6.65 63.99
N ALA A 578 -0.61 5.82 63.22
CA ALA A 578 0.25 4.67 63.61
C ALA A 578 -0.27 3.21 63.82
N ALA A 579 0.01 2.38 62.79
CA ALA A 579 0.70 1.06 62.75
C ALA A 579 0.60 -0.01 63.87
N LEU A 580 0.36 -1.29 63.48
CA LEU A 580 1.24 -2.49 63.67
C LEU A 580 0.57 -3.84 63.24
N GLN A 581 1.37 -4.88 62.97
CA GLN A 581 1.02 -6.29 62.62
C GLN A 581 1.68 -7.29 63.65
N PRO A 582 1.75 -8.64 63.47
CA PRO A 582 0.70 -9.70 63.39
C PRO A 582 1.02 -10.96 64.28
N ALA A 583 0.24 -12.08 64.24
CA ALA A 583 0.65 -13.41 64.80
C ALA A 583 -0.10 -14.71 64.32
N SER A 584 0.65 -15.64 63.68
CA SER A 584 0.90 -17.10 63.94
C SER A 584 -0.08 -18.33 63.82
N SER A 585 0.55 -19.46 63.38
CA SER A 585 0.36 -20.93 63.69
C SER A 585 -0.46 -21.86 62.73
N GLY A 586 -0.11 -23.14 62.45
CA GLY A 586 1.13 -23.96 62.67
C GLY A 586 0.97 -25.52 62.44
N SER A 587 2.08 -26.32 62.54
CA SER A 587 2.19 -27.83 62.61
C SER A 587 2.21 -28.64 61.26
N ALA A 588 2.88 -29.81 61.00
CA ALA A 588 4.00 -30.63 61.58
C ALA A 588 4.50 -31.75 60.58
N ALA A 589 5.29 -32.79 61.00
CA ALA A 589 5.96 -33.83 60.15
C ALA A 589 5.88 -35.31 60.70
N PRO A 590 6.37 -36.38 60.00
CA PRO A 590 7.71 -36.96 60.34
C PRO A 590 8.53 -37.84 59.30
N ALA A 591 9.88 -37.77 59.41
CA ALA A 591 10.95 -38.82 59.35
C ALA A 591 11.33 -39.69 58.09
N ALA A 592 12.61 -40.13 58.05
CA ALA A 592 13.39 -40.67 56.91
C ALA A 592 13.80 -42.18 56.99
N PRO A 593 14.48 -42.74 55.95
CA PRO A 593 15.89 -43.18 56.11
C PRO A 593 16.82 -42.85 54.91
N ALA A 594 18.10 -43.30 54.92
CA ALA A 594 19.23 -42.63 54.25
C ALA A 594 20.08 -43.44 53.22
N ALA A 595 20.69 -42.69 52.28
CA ALA A 595 21.99 -42.84 51.54
C ALA A 595 22.40 -44.20 50.89
N PRO A 596 22.95 -44.19 49.65
CA PRO A 596 24.38 -43.90 49.45
C PRO A 596 24.73 -42.99 48.23
N VAL A 597 26.03 -42.77 47.97
CA VAL A 597 26.62 -41.71 47.11
C VAL A 597 27.42 -42.28 45.92
N ALA A 598 27.46 -41.51 44.80
CA ALA A 598 28.46 -41.41 43.72
C ALA A 598 27.93 -41.72 42.29
N PRO A 599 28.58 -41.25 41.18
CA PRO A 599 29.67 -40.28 41.06
C PRO A 599 29.34 -39.06 40.15
N ILE A 600 30.27 -38.10 40.06
CA ILE A 600 30.20 -36.94 39.14
C ILE A 600 30.63 -37.33 37.72
N ALA A 601 29.87 -36.93 36.71
CA ALA A 601 30.24 -37.05 35.30
C ALA A 601 31.00 -35.79 34.79
N PRO A 602 31.98 -35.92 33.88
CA PRO A 602 32.79 -34.79 33.42
C PRO A 602 32.10 -33.95 32.33
N ALA A 603 32.54 -32.69 32.20
CA ALA A 603 32.09 -31.79 31.13
C ALA A 603 32.54 -32.28 29.74
N PRO A 604 31.75 -32.05 28.68
CA PRO A 604 32.12 -32.45 27.31
C PRO A 604 33.29 -31.61 26.78
N ALA A 605 34.17 -32.27 26.02
CA ALA A 605 35.28 -31.63 25.33
C ALA A 605 34.80 -30.87 24.08
N ALA A 606 35.51 -29.80 23.72
CA ALA A 606 35.20 -29.00 22.53
C ALA A 606 35.34 -29.82 21.23
N GLY A 607 34.27 -29.90 20.45
CA GLY A 607 34.29 -30.45 19.10
C GLY A 607 34.89 -29.48 18.09
N SER A 608 35.56 -30.01 17.07
CA SER A 608 36.02 -29.24 15.91
C SER A 608 34.86 -28.97 14.96
N PHE A 609 34.32 -27.75 14.99
CA PHE A 609 33.29 -27.30 14.05
C PHE A 609 33.83 -27.17 12.63
N GLY A 610 33.00 -27.47 11.63
CA GLY A 610 33.32 -27.26 10.23
C GLY A 610 33.47 -25.76 9.88
N VAL A 611 34.28 -25.46 8.86
CA VAL A 611 34.43 -24.08 8.33
C VAL A 611 33.08 -23.52 7.88
N GLU A 612 32.28 -24.37 7.23
CA GLU A 612 30.91 -24.11 6.80
C GLU A 612 30.00 -23.71 7.97
N GLU A 613 29.95 -24.52 9.02
CA GLU A 613 29.10 -24.28 10.20
C GLU A 613 29.41 -22.94 10.87
N LYS A 614 30.70 -22.59 11.01
CA LYS A 614 31.12 -21.31 11.60
C LYS A 614 30.78 -20.11 10.71
N ILE A 615 30.84 -20.25 9.39
CA ILE A 615 30.44 -19.17 8.47
C ILE A 615 28.92 -18.97 8.54
N LEU A 616 28.14 -20.04 8.59
CA LEU A 616 26.69 -19.99 8.81
C LEU A 616 26.33 -19.35 10.15
N GLU A 617 27.05 -19.65 11.23
CA GLU A 617 26.85 -19.02 12.55
C GLU A 617 27.19 -17.52 12.56
N ILE A 618 28.29 -17.10 11.92
CA ILE A 618 28.64 -15.68 11.80
C ILE A 618 27.57 -14.93 10.99
N VAL A 619 27.06 -15.53 9.92
CA VAL A 619 26.05 -14.90 9.06
C VAL A 619 24.69 -14.88 9.76
N ALA A 620 24.27 -15.94 10.44
CA ALA A 620 23.07 -15.95 11.28
C ALA A 620 23.13 -14.85 12.34
N ALA A 621 24.26 -14.72 13.06
CA ALA A 621 24.44 -13.68 14.08
C ALA A 621 24.47 -12.24 13.51
N LYS A 622 24.87 -12.05 12.26
CA LYS A 622 24.92 -10.74 11.59
C LYS A 622 23.63 -10.34 10.85
N THR A 623 22.84 -11.32 10.42
CA THR A 623 21.59 -11.11 9.64
C THR A 623 20.34 -11.24 10.48
N GLY A 624 20.35 -12.08 11.52
CA GLY A 624 19.18 -12.48 12.30
C GLY A 624 18.41 -13.67 11.71
N TYR A 625 18.87 -14.27 10.60
CA TYR A 625 18.23 -15.46 10.05
C TYR A 625 18.52 -16.71 10.91
N PRO A 626 17.53 -17.61 11.11
CA PRO A 626 17.76 -18.94 11.67
C PRO A 626 18.78 -19.73 10.84
N ARG A 627 19.62 -20.56 11.51
CA ARG A 627 20.68 -21.34 10.83
C ARG A 627 20.11 -22.33 9.80
N ASP A 628 18.88 -22.78 9.99
CA ASP A 628 18.11 -23.66 9.09
C ASP A 628 17.54 -22.95 7.84
N MET A 629 17.62 -21.61 7.76
CA MET A 629 17.20 -20.81 6.59
C MET A 629 18.37 -20.30 5.73
N LEU A 630 19.62 -20.63 6.09
CA LEU A 630 20.82 -20.18 5.39
C LEU A 630 21.39 -21.31 4.49
N ASP A 631 20.98 -21.35 3.23
CA ASP A 631 21.57 -22.24 2.21
C ASP A 631 22.87 -21.64 1.64
N LEU A 632 23.82 -22.49 1.25
CA LEU A 632 25.15 -22.10 0.77
C LEU A 632 25.09 -21.34 -0.57
N ASP A 633 24.09 -21.63 -1.39
CA ASP A 633 23.93 -21.01 -2.70
C ASP A 633 23.24 -19.64 -2.66
N LEU A 634 22.75 -19.19 -1.49
CA LEU A 634 22.11 -17.87 -1.33
C LEU A 634 23.08 -16.71 -1.60
N ASP A 635 22.59 -15.69 -2.30
CA ASP A 635 23.28 -14.44 -2.55
C ASP A 635 23.21 -13.50 -1.33
N LEU A 636 24.36 -12.96 -0.94
CA LEU A 636 24.51 -12.08 0.21
C LEU A 636 23.69 -10.78 0.04
N GLU A 637 23.64 -10.20 -1.15
CA GLU A 637 22.95 -8.92 -1.42
C GLU A 637 21.48 -9.15 -1.82
N ALA A 638 21.22 -10.08 -2.76
CA ALA A 638 19.89 -10.28 -3.33
C ALA A 638 18.94 -11.10 -2.43
N ASP A 639 19.43 -12.17 -1.79
CA ASP A 639 18.59 -13.07 -0.99
C ASP A 639 18.67 -12.75 0.51
N LEU A 640 19.86 -12.42 1.02
CA LEU A 640 20.09 -12.17 2.44
C LEU A 640 20.03 -10.68 2.83
N GLY A 641 19.93 -9.76 1.87
CA GLY A 641 19.79 -8.31 2.13
C GLY A 641 20.99 -7.68 2.84
N ILE A 642 22.18 -8.25 2.68
CA ILE A 642 23.43 -7.80 3.29
C ILE A 642 24.02 -6.69 2.39
N ASP A 643 23.76 -5.44 2.77
CA ASP A 643 24.36 -4.29 2.10
C ASP A 643 25.91 -4.31 2.13
N THR A 644 26.53 -3.52 1.26
CA THR A 644 28.00 -3.46 1.12
C THR A 644 28.77 -3.07 2.39
N VAL A 645 28.11 -2.46 3.39
CA VAL A 645 28.71 -2.16 4.70
C VAL A 645 28.68 -3.40 5.59
N LYS A 646 27.52 -4.06 5.72
CA LYS A 646 27.37 -5.33 6.45
C LYS A 646 28.18 -6.46 5.81
N GLN A 647 28.35 -6.46 4.50
CA GLN A 647 29.19 -7.44 3.79
C GLN A 647 30.66 -7.27 4.19
N ALA A 648 31.13 -6.02 4.27
CA ALA A 648 32.49 -5.70 4.75
C ALA A 648 32.71 -6.09 6.22
N GLU A 649 31.70 -5.90 7.09
CA GLU A 649 31.72 -6.38 8.48
C GLU A 649 31.73 -7.91 8.58
N THR A 650 30.88 -8.59 7.82
CA THR A 650 30.78 -10.06 7.81
C THR A 650 32.12 -10.67 7.37
N PHE A 651 32.71 -10.14 6.29
CA PHE A 651 34.07 -10.49 5.89
C PHE A 651 35.13 -10.11 6.95
N MET A 652 34.92 -9.09 7.78
CA MET A 652 35.83 -8.76 8.89
C MET A 652 35.76 -9.82 9.99
N SER A 653 34.56 -10.22 10.41
CA SER A 653 34.35 -11.30 11.39
C SER A 653 34.91 -12.64 10.89
N ILE A 654 34.68 -12.99 9.62
CA ILE A 654 35.25 -14.22 9.02
C ILE A 654 36.78 -14.16 8.95
N ARG A 655 37.37 -13.01 8.59
CA ARG A 655 38.85 -12.84 8.61
C ARG A 655 39.43 -12.94 10.02
N GLN A 656 38.73 -12.45 11.03
CA GLN A 656 39.13 -12.56 12.44
C GLN A 656 39.02 -14.01 12.94
N GLU A 657 37.94 -14.71 12.61
CA GLU A 657 37.68 -16.08 13.08
C GLU A 657 38.64 -17.12 12.47
N PHE A 658 39.01 -16.95 11.19
CA PHE A 658 39.89 -17.88 10.47
C PHE A 658 41.34 -17.38 10.30
N ASP A 659 41.72 -16.31 11.00
CA ASP A 659 43.06 -15.68 10.97
C ASP A 659 43.58 -15.44 9.55
N ILE A 660 42.77 -14.74 8.73
CA ILE A 660 43.06 -14.45 7.32
C ILE A 660 43.60 -13.02 7.18
N PRO A 661 44.81 -12.82 6.61
CA PRO A 661 45.40 -11.50 6.44
C PRO A 661 44.50 -10.54 5.65
N ARG A 662 44.46 -9.27 6.08
CA ARG A 662 43.77 -8.21 5.34
C ARG A 662 44.47 -7.98 4.00
N ARG A 663 43.68 -8.10 2.93
CA ARG A 663 44.04 -7.76 1.55
C ARG A 663 43.30 -6.51 1.11
N ASP A 664 44.04 -5.50 0.65
CA ASP A 664 43.45 -4.25 0.15
C ASP A 664 43.09 -4.32 -1.36
N ASP A 665 43.41 -5.44 -2.02
CA ASP A 665 43.03 -5.78 -3.41
C ASP A 665 41.72 -6.61 -3.52
N LEU A 666 41.09 -6.96 -2.39
CA LEU A 666 39.88 -7.79 -2.34
C LEU A 666 38.62 -6.98 -2.73
N LYS A 667 37.93 -7.40 -3.80
CA LYS A 667 36.61 -6.86 -4.18
C LYS A 667 35.50 -7.76 -3.64
N LEU A 668 34.65 -7.23 -2.76
CA LEU A 668 33.61 -8.01 -2.09
C LEU A 668 32.57 -8.59 -3.07
N ARG A 669 32.26 -7.86 -4.15
CA ARG A 669 31.36 -8.31 -5.24
C ARG A 669 31.79 -9.61 -5.93
N ASP A 670 33.07 -9.99 -5.82
CA ASP A 670 33.59 -11.19 -6.48
C ASP A 670 33.24 -12.48 -5.66
N TYR A 671 32.58 -12.33 -4.50
CA TYR A 671 32.11 -13.39 -3.60
C TYR A 671 30.61 -13.23 -3.27
N PRO A 672 29.70 -13.41 -4.25
CA PRO A 672 28.28 -13.13 -4.06
C PRO A 672 27.56 -14.09 -3.10
N THR A 673 27.93 -15.37 -3.06
CA THR A 673 27.21 -16.40 -2.28
C THR A 673 28.00 -16.96 -1.09
N LEU A 674 27.31 -17.56 -0.12
CA LEU A 674 27.93 -18.19 1.04
C LEU A 674 28.94 -19.29 0.67
N ALA A 675 28.65 -20.10 -0.36
CA ALA A 675 29.56 -21.09 -0.93
C ALA A 675 30.87 -20.45 -1.43
N ARG A 676 30.81 -19.24 -2.02
CA ARG A 676 32.01 -18.50 -2.44
C ARG A 676 32.78 -17.91 -1.26
N VAL A 677 32.12 -17.52 -0.18
CA VAL A 677 32.79 -17.12 1.07
C VAL A 677 33.51 -18.29 1.73
N ILE A 678 32.89 -19.49 1.75
CA ILE A 678 33.53 -20.73 2.21
C ILE A 678 34.73 -21.09 1.32
N GLN A 679 34.59 -20.98 0.00
CA GLN A 679 35.69 -21.18 -0.94
C GLN A 679 36.85 -20.20 -0.68
N PHE A 680 36.58 -18.92 -0.44
CA PHE A 680 37.60 -17.92 -0.09
C PHE A 680 38.40 -18.32 1.17
N VAL A 681 37.73 -18.82 2.20
CA VAL A 681 38.41 -19.31 3.41
C VAL A 681 39.30 -20.53 3.09
N TYR A 682 38.83 -21.48 2.28
CA TYR A 682 39.65 -22.62 1.86
C TYR A 682 40.80 -22.27 0.89
N GLU A 683 40.68 -21.20 0.11
CA GLU A 683 41.76 -20.72 -0.77
C GLU A 683 42.85 -19.97 0.02
N MET A 684 42.44 -19.21 1.05
CA MET A 684 43.36 -18.48 1.93
C MET A 684 43.98 -19.35 3.03
N ARG A 685 43.30 -20.44 3.44
CA ARG A 685 43.74 -21.43 4.44
C ARG A 685 43.59 -22.87 3.93
N PRO A 686 44.38 -23.33 2.95
CA PRO A 686 44.24 -24.65 2.32
C PRO A 686 44.28 -25.84 3.29
N GLU A 687 44.99 -25.69 4.41
CA GLU A 687 45.10 -26.71 5.46
C GLU A 687 43.76 -27.07 6.11
N LEU A 688 42.76 -26.18 6.07
CA LEU A 688 41.42 -26.42 6.63
C LEU A 688 40.60 -27.43 5.82
N ARG A 689 41.03 -27.79 4.59
CA ARG A 689 40.36 -28.81 3.76
C ARG A 689 40.53 -30.25 4.26
N THR A 690 41.51 -30.52 5.13
CA THR A 690 41.99 -31.89 5.37
C THR A 690 41.49 -32.53 6.69
N ALA A 691 40.56 -31.89 7.40
CA ALA A 691 40.18 -32.30 8.76
C ALA A 691 38.99 -33.30 8.86
N ALA A 692 38.44 -33.77 7.73
CA ALA A 692 37.23 -34.61 7.71
C ALA A 692 37.37 -35.90 6.88
N GLN A 693 37.99 -36.94 7.46
CA GLN A 693 37.85 -38.34 7.03
C GLN A 693 37.90 -39.30 8.23
N PRO A 694 36.89 -40.15 8.45
CA PRO A 694 36.97 -41.28 9.38
C PRO A 694 37.73 -42.48 8.78
N VAL A 695 38.37 -43.27 9.64
CA VAL A 695 39.23 -44.41 9.29
C VAL A 695 38.47 -45.74 9.35
N GLU A 696 38.72 -46.66 8.42
CA GLU A 696 38.09 -47.99 8.35
C GLU A 696 38.72 -49.09 9.25
N THR A 697 37.96 -50.19 9.37
CA THR A 697 38.31 -51.58 9.78
C THR A 697 38.48 -51.93 11.27
N PRO A 698 38.23 -53.22 11.67
CA PRO A 698 37.68 -54.36 10.91
C PRO A 698 36.43 -55.03 11.53
N SER A 699 35.78 -55.91 10.74
CA SER A 699 34.69 -56.80 11.17
C SER A 699 35.18 -58.25 11.38
N PRO A 700 34.61 -59.04 12.31
CA PRO A 700 34.84 -60.49 12.41
C PRO A 700 33.71 -61.32 11.77
N GLU A 701 34.08 -62.44 11.14
CA GLU A 701 33.16 -63.46 10.63
C GLU A 701 32.56 -64.33 11.76
N ALA A 702 31.37 -64.94 11.56
CA ALA A 702 31.16 -66.41 11.62
C ALA A 702 29.67 -66.89 11.59
N THR A 703 29.31 -67.60 10.51
CA THR A 703 28.51 -68.86 10.42
C THR A 703 27.06 -69.03 10.98
N THR A 704 26.19 -69.56 10.09
CA THR A 704 25.18 -70.66 10.27
C THR A 704 23.90 -70.39 11.13
N THR A 705 22.69 -70.96 10.90
CA THR A 705 22.06 -71.84 9.87
C THR A 705 20.56 -72.02 10.18
N LEU A 706 19.70 -72.27 9.16
CA LEU A 706 18.38 -72.97 9.22
C LEU A 706 17.25 -72.25 10.03
N ASP A 707 15.94 -72.40 9.80
CA ASP A 707 15.15 -73.38 9.01
C ASP A 707 13.83 -72.77 8.47
N GLU A 708 13.20 -73.44 7.51
CA GLU A 708 11.83 -73.22 6.96
C GLU A 708 10.86 -74.32 7.54
N PRO A 709 9.60 -74.60 7.09
CA PRO A 709 8.56 -73.87 6.32
C PRO A 709 7.11 -74.06 6.91
N VAL A 710 6.07 -74.08 6.04
CA VAL A 710 4.65 -74.57 6.18
C VAL A 710 3.58 -73.49 6.47
N ALA A 711 2.46 -73.35 5.74
CA ALA A 711 2.04 -73.78 4.37
C ALA A 711 0.76 -73.03 3.93
N ALA A 712 0.49 -72.98 2.61
CA ALA A 712 -0.82 -72.64 2.01
C ALA A 712 -1.56 -73.92 1.51
N PRO A 713 -2.90 -73.90 1.33
CA PRO A 713 -3.49 -73.65 -0.02
C PRO A 713 -4.88 -72.95 0.06
N GLU A 714 -5.67 -72.61 -0.97
CA GLU A 714 -5.61 -72.73 -2.45
C GLU A 714 -6.51 -71.64 -3.10
N ALA A 715 -6.33 -71.33 -4.40
CA ALA A 715 -7.12 -70.35 -5.17
C ALA A 715 -8.24 -71.03 -6.03
N PRO A 716 -8.99 -70.37 -6.96
CA PRO A 716 -8.40 -69.86 -8.22
C PRO A 716 -9.05 -68.63 -8.93
N ALA A 717 -8.21 -67.91 -9.69
CA ALA A 717 -8.45 -67.28 -11.02
C ALA A 717 -9.50 -66.16 -11.21
N THR A 718 -9.33 -65.13 -12.04
CA THR A 718 -8.23 -64.46 -12.81
C THR A 718 -8.87 -63.14 -13.33
N THR A 719 -8.23 -61.97 -13.43
CA THR A 719 -7.05 -61.61 -14.25
C THR A 719 -6.37 -60.33 -13.72
N GLY A 720 -5.03 -60.27 -13.62
CA GLY A 720 -4.27 -59.01 -13.61
C GLY A 720 -3.76 -58.65 -15.01
N GLU A 721 -2.68 -57.91 -15.26
CA GLU A 721 -1.63 -57.25 -14.46
C GLU A 721 -0.89 -56.26 -15.44
N SER A 722 -0.14 -55.20 -15.10
CA SER A 722 0.07 -54.39 -13.88
C SER A 722 0.98 -53.19 -14.22
N GLY A 723 0.83 -51.99 -13.63
CA GLY A 723 1.77 -50.86 -13.85
C GLY A 723 1.33 -49.47 -13.37
N GLU A 724 0.04 -49.26 -13.12
CA GLU A 724 -0.54 -47.95 -12.76
C GLU A 724 -0.35 -47.44 -11.30
N PRO A 725 -0.12 -48.25 -10.24
CA PRO A 725 -0.36 -47.79 -8.86
C PRO A 725 0.63 -46.74 -8.33
N VAL A 726 1.86 -46.68 -8.84
CA VAL A 726 2.85 -45.67 -8.41
C VAL A 726 2.53 -44.30 -9.03
N ALA A 727 2.23 -44.28 -10.33
CA ALA A 727 1.88 -43.06 -11.05
C ALA A 727 0.58 -42.44 -10.51
N GLU A 728 -0.45 -43.27 -10.28
CA GLU A 728 -1.71 -42.81 -9.70
C GLU A 728 -1.54 -42.15 -8.33
N LYS A 729 -0.69 -42.72 -7.48
CA LYS A 729 -0.48 -42.23 -6.11
C LYS A 729 0.35 -40.93 -6.09
N ILE A 730 1.31 -40.78 -6.99
CA ILE A 730 2.07 -39.54 -7.16
C ILE A 730 1.16 -38.42 -7.72
N MET A 731 0.31 -38.72 -8.71
CA MET A 731 -0.70 -37.77 -9.18
C MET A 731 -1.68 -37.35 -8.08
N GLU A 732 -2.08 -38.26 -7.18
CA GLU A 732 -2.95 -37.93 -6.05
C GLU A 732 -2.27 -36.98 -5.04
N ILE A 733 -1.02 -37.26 -4.65
CA ILE A 733 -0.23 -36.40 -3.76
C ILE A 733 -0.02 -35.01 -4.38
N VAL A 734 0.24 -34.95 -5.69
CA VAL A 734 0.45 -33.68 -6.40
C VAL A 734 -0.86 -32.91 -6.56
N ALA A 735 -1.98 -33.58 -6.88
CA ALA A 735 -3.31 -32.96 -6.91
C ALA A 735 -3.68 -32.35 -5.55
N GLU A 736 -3.41 -33.05 -4.44
CA GLU A 736 -3.64 -32.54 -3.08
C GLU A 736 -2.73 -31.32 -2.75
N LYS A 737 -1.46 -31.35 -3.14
CA LYS A 737 -0.49 -30.27 -2.88
C LYS A 737 -0.63 -29.04 -3.78
N THR A 738 -1.17 -29.21 -5.00
CA THR A 738 -1.31 -28.12 -6.00
C THR A 738 -2.74 -27.59 -6.14
N GLY A 739 -3.75 -28.41 -5.80
CA GLY A 739 -5.16 -28.10 -6.03
C GLY A 739 -5.67 -28.38 -7.45
N TYR A 740 -4.84 -28.95 -8.35
CA TYR A 740 -5.26 -29.31 -9.70
C TYR A 740 -6.10 -30.60 -9.72
N PRO A 741 -7.15 -30.70 -10.58
CA PRO A 741 -7.87 -31.95 -10.80
C PRO A 741 -6.93 -33.05 -11.34
N LYS A 742 -7.06 -34.29 -10.81
CA LYS A 742 -6.19 -35.43 -11.19
C LYS A 742 -6.24 -35.74 -12.69
N ASP A 743 -7.39 -35.51 -13.34
CA ASP A 743 -7.63 -35.67 -14.78
C ASP A 743 -6.96 -34.59 -15.66
N MET A 744 -6.40 -33.53 -15.06
CA MET A 744 -5.63 -32.49 -15.75
C MET A 744 -4.11 -32.56 -15.49
N LEU A 745 -3.64 -33.50 -14.68
CA LEU A 745 -2.23 -33.71 -14.39
C LEU A 745 -1.63 -34.75 -15.36
N GLU A 746 -0.63 -34.34 -16.13
CA GLU A 746 0.04 -35.19 -17.11
C GLU A 746 1.50 -35.44 -16.71
N LEU A 747 2.01 -36.63 -17.07
CA LEU A 747 3.32 -37.12 -16.61
C LEU A 747 4.50 -36.27 -17.08
N ASP A 748 4.34 -35.55 -18.18
CA ASP A 748 5.34 -34.69 -18.80
C ASP A 748 5.32 -33.23 -18.29
N LEU A 749 4.36 -32.86 -17.43
CA LEU A 749 4.32 -31.53 -16.81
C LEU A 749 5.54 -31.27 -15.91
N ASP A 750 6.09 -30.07 -16.04
CA ASP A 750 7.19 -29.57 -15.22
C ASP A 750 6.71 -29.08 -13.85
N LEU A 751 7.37 -29.51 -12.78
CA LEU A 751 7.02 -29.16 -11.41
C LEU A 751 7.11 -27.65 -11.18
N GLU A 752 8.16 -27.00 -11.68
CA GLU A 752 8.42 -25.59 -11.46
C GLU A 752 7.72 -24.71 -12.50
N ALA A 753 7.96 -24.99 -13.78
CA ALA A 753 7.51 -24.14 -14.89
C ALA A 753 6.00 -24.27 -15.16
N ASP A 754 5.43 -25.47 -15.00
CA ASP A 754 4.01 -25.72 -15.34
C ASP A 754 3.12 -25.71 -14.10
N LEU A 755 3.52 -26.42 -13.05
CA LEU A 755 2.73 -26.59 -11.83
C LEU A 755 2.99 -25.50 -10.76
N GLY A 756 4.02 -24.66 -10.94
CA GLY A 756 4.35 -23.58 -9.99
C GLY A 756 4.77 -24.08 -8.61
N ILE A 757 5.40 -25.26 -8.56
CA ILE A 757 5.94 -25.88 -7.36
C ILE A 757 7.37 -25.35 -7.20
N ASP A 758 7.51 -24.32 -6.37
CA ASP A 758 8.80 -23.75 -5.93
C ASP A 758 9.68 -24.79 -5.21
N THR A 759 10.97 -24.50 -5.04
CA THR A 759 11.96 -25.42 -4.44
C THR A 759 11.58 -25.90 -3.03
N VAL A 760 10.87 -25.08 -2.25
CA VAL A 760 10.39 -25.45 -0.90
C VAL A 760 9.24 -26.46 -1.01
N LYS A 761 8.24 -26.18 -1.85
CA LYS A 761 7.16 -27.12 -2.13
C LYS A 761 7.63 -28.38 -2.85
N GLN A 762 8.69 -28.33 -3.66
CA GLN A 762 9.30 -29.53 -4.24
C GLN A 762 9.88 -30.38 -3.12
N ALA A 763 10.62 -29.79 -2.17
CA ALA A 763 11.15 -30.50 -1.02
C ALA A 763 10.03 -31.14 -0.16
N GLU A 764 8.93 -30.43 0.08
CA GLU A 764 7.72 -30.97 0.73
C GLU A 764 7.07 -32.10 -0.07
N THR A 765 6.87 -31.92 -1.37
CA THR A 765 6.24 -32.93 -2.24
C THR A 765 7.09 -34.20 -2.28
N PHE A 766 8.41 -34.05 -2.43
CA PHE A 766 9.36 -35.15 -2.28
C PHE A 766 9.35 -35.75 -0.86
N MET A 767 9.06 -34.98 0.19
CA MET A 767 8.90 -35.52 1.56
C MET A 767 7.65 -36.39 1.66
N SER A 768 6.50 -35.92 1.16
CA SER A 768 5.26 -36.70 1.10
C SER A 768 5.41 -37.95 0.24
N ILE A 769 6.11 -37.88 -0.89
CA ILE A 769 6.40 -39.05 -1.74
C ILE A 769 7.37 -40.02 -1.03
N ARG A 770 8.42 -39.52 -0.37
CA ARG A 770 9.32 -40.37 0.44
C ARG A 770 8.58 -41.08 1.58
N GLN A 771 7.64 -40.41 2.24
CA GLN A 771 6.78 -41.03 3.26
C GLN A 771 5.80 -42.05 2.66
N ALA A 772 5.19 -41.74 1.51
CA ALA A 772 4.21 -42.62 0.86
C ALA A 772 4.80 -43.93 0.31
N PHE A 773 6.08 -43.92 -0.10
CA PHE A 773 6.78 -45.06 -0.68
C PHE A 773 7.93 -45.62 0.20
N ASP A 774 8.03 -45.16 1.45
CA ASP A 774 9.06 -45.57 2.43
C ASP A 774 10.50 -45.49 1.86
N ILE A 775 10.85 -44.31 1.31
CA ILE A 775 12.15 -44.05 0.68
C ILE A 775 13.05 -43.28 1.67
N PRO A 776 14.26 -43.79 1.99
CA PRO A 776 15.19 -43.11 2.90
C PRO A 776 15.56 -41.70 2.44
N ARG A 777 15.82 -40.80 3.41
CA ARG A 777 16.39 -39.48 3.13
C ARG A 777 17.82 -39.64 2.60
N ARG A 778 18.09 -38.97 1.48
CA ARG A 778 19.41 -38.77 0.89
C ARG A 778 19.77 -37.30 0.97
N ASP A 779 20.99 -37.01 1.44
CA ASP A 779 21.50 -35.64 1.57
C ASP A 779 22.29 -35.18 0.31
N ASP A 780 22.47 -36.08 -0.66
CA ASP A 780 23.07 -35.84 -1.98
C ASP A 780 22.02 -35.60 -3.11
N LEU A 781 20.72 -35.64 -2.78
CA LEU A 781 19.62 -35.53 -3.75
C LEU A 781 19.43 -34.08 -4.24
N LYS A 782 19.68 -33.83 -5.53
CA LYS A 782 19.40 -32.53 -6.17
C LYS A 782 18.01 -32.54 -6.80
N LEU A 783 17.09 -31.73 -6.27
CA LEU A 783 15.69 -31.68 -6.73
C LEU A 783 15.57 -31.30 -8.22
N ARG A 784 16.44 -30.41 -8.70
CA ARG A 784 16.53 -29.98 -10.12
C ARG A 784 16.74 -31.13 -11.12
N ASP A 785 17.25 -32.28 -10.67
CA ASP A 785 17.52 -33.42 -11.55
C ASP A 785 16.21 -34.20 -11.86
N TYR A 786 15.08 -33.82 -11.24
CA TYR A 786 13.75 -34.42 -11.40
C TYR A 786 12.66 -33.39 -11.78
N PRO A 787 12.78 -32.68 -12.92
CA PRO A 787 11.93 -31.55 -13.27
C PRO A 787 10.47 -31.91 -13.57
N THR A 788 10.14 -33.15 -13.96
CA THR A 788 8.78 -33.56 -14.37
C THR A 788 8.21 -34.68 -13.53
N LEU A 789 6.88 -34.83 -13.51
CA LEU A 789 6.19 -35.92 -12.79
C LEU A 789 6.69 -37.31 -13.21
N ALA A 790 6.99 -37.53 -14.49
CA ALA A 790 7.61 -38.76 -15.00
C ALA A 790 8.99 -39.03 -14.39
N ARG A 791 9.80 -37.99 -14.16
CA ARG A 791 11.10 -38.13 -13.47
C ARG A 791 10.94 -38.40 -11.98
N VAL A 792 9.92 -37.86 -11.32
CA VAL A 792 9.60 -38.19 -9.92
C VAL A 792 9.12 -39.65 -9.79
N ILE A 793 8.33 -40.14 -10.74
CA ILE A 793 7.94 -41.56 -10.82
C ILE A 793 9.16 -42.45 -11.08
N GLN A 794 10.06 -42.04 -11.98
CA GLN A 794 11.33 -42.73 -12.22
C GLN A 794 12.20 -42.78 -10.95
N PHE A 795 12.31 -41.68 -10.19
CA PHE A 795 13.00 -41.66 -8.90
C PHE A 795 12.46 -42.70 -7.92
N VAL A 796 11.13 -42.83 -7.82
CA VAL A 796 10.52 -43.85 -6.97
C VAL A 796 10.88 -45.26 -7.45
N TYR A 797 10.86 -45.55 -8.76
CA TYR A 797 11.31 -46.84 -9.29
C TYR A 797 12.81 -47.10 -9.11
N GLU A 798 13.66 -46.08 -9.17
CA GLU A 798 15.12 -46.20 -8.94
C GLU A 798 15.46 -46.46 -7.47
N MET A 799 14.71 -45.84 -6.54
CA MET A 799 14.89 -46.04 -5.10
C MET A 799 14.14 -47.27 -4.56
N ARG A 800 13.10 -47.74 -5.27
CA ARG A 800 12.34 -48.96 -4.99
C ARG A 800 12.20 -49.83 -6.24
N PRO A 801 13.28 -50.52 -6.67
CA PRO A 801 13.26 -51.40 -7.86
C PRO A 801 12.32 -52.61 -7.73
N ASP A 802 11.90 -52.92 -6.51
CA ASP A 802 10.86 -53.89 -6.19
C ASP A 802 9.48 -53.48 -6.72
N LEU A 803 9.24 -52.18 -6.93
CA LEU A 803 8.03 -51.66 -7.57
C LEU A 803 8.09 -51.66 -9.11
N ALA A 804 9.26 -51.94 -9.71
CA ALA A 804 9.54 -51.70 -11.12
C ALA A 804 9.37 -52.92 -12.06
N HIS A 805 8.89 -54.08 -11.55
CA HIS A 805 8.91 -55.34 -12.30
C HIS A 805 7.56 -55.79 -12.86
N GLY A 806 7.37 -55.57 -14.16
CA GLY A 806 6.49 -56.35 -15.04
C GLY A 806 7.21 -56.58 -16.38
N PRO A 807 7.28 -57.82 -16.93
CA PRO A 807 8.17 -58.10 -18.07
C PRO A 807 7.47 -57.88 -19.42
N ASP A 808 8.08 -57.07 -20.30
CA ASP A 808 8.60 -57.50 -21.62
C ASP A 808 8.90 -56.27 -22.50
N MET A 809 10.19 -56.04 -22.80
CA MET A 809 10.64 -55.19 -23.90
C MET A 809 12.07 -55.57 -24.34
N ALA A 810 12.29 -56.84 -24.70
CA ALA A 810 13.61 -57.29 -25.16
C ALA A 810 13.60 -58.40 -26.23
N GLN A 811 12.83 -58.25 -27.31
CA GLN A 811 13.19 -58.91 -28.58
C GLN A 811 12.55 -58.29 -29.84
N LYS A 812 13.35 -57.54 -30.60
CA LYS A 812 13.49 -57.68 -32.07
C LYS A 812 14.63 -56.82 -32.61
N ALA A 813 15.80 -57.43 -32.72
CA ALA A 813 16.86 -56.98 -33.62
C ALA A 813 16.87 -57.91 -34.85
N GLY A 814 16.95 -57.33 -36.05
CA GLY A 814 17.32 -58.04 -37.27
C GLY A 814 16.17 -58.64 -38.10
N ASP A 815 15.72 -57.89 -39.09
CA ASP A 815 15.78 -58.30 -40.51
C ASP A 815 15.96 -57.02 -41.35
N GLY A 816 16.71 -57.09 -42.46
CA GLY A 816 17.32 -55.92 -43.11
C GLY A 816 16.76 -55.51 -44.48
N GLU A 817 17.54 -54.65 -45.17
CA GLU A 817 17.28 -53.98 -46.46
C GLU A 817 16.32 -52.75 -46.40
N GLY A 818 16.67 -51.54 -46.86
CA GLY A 818 17.95 -51.03 -47.35
C GLY A 818 17.85 -49.59 -47.92
N GLN A 819 18.97 -48.84 -47.85
CA GLN A 819 19.28 -47.58 -48.55
C GLN A 819 18.53 -46.27 -48.20
N ALA A 820 19.27 -45.37 -47.52
CA ALA A 820 19.30 -43.93 -47.82
C ALA A 820 20.75 -43.42 -47.63
N SER A 821 21.16 -42.42 -48.41
CA SER A 821 22.57 -42.06 -48.68
C SER A 821 23.22 -41.14 -47.64
N GLU A 822 24.54 -41.29 -47.48
CA GLU A 822 25.41 -40.36 -46.76
C GLU A 822 25.47 -38.95 -47.41
N GLN A 823 25.40 -37.90 -46.58
CA GLN A 823 26.06 -36.62 -46.82
C GLN A 823 26.69 -36.15 -45.49
N PRO A 824 27.84 -35.44 -45.52
CA PRO A 824 28.66 -35.23 -44.33
C PRO A 824 28.07 -34.17 -43.41
N VAL A 825 27.77 -34.54 -42.17
CA VAL A 825 27.50 -33.60 -41.08
C VAL A 825 28.85 -33.06 -40.59
N ALA A 826 29.10 -31.77 -40.83
CA ALA A 826 30.24 -31.07 -40.24
C ALA A 826 30.01 -30.88 -38.74
N GLU A 827 31.09 -30.86 -37.96
CA GLU A 827 31.06 -30.58 -36.52
C GLU A 827 30.42 -29.19 -36.26
N PRO A 828 29.36 -29.09 -35.45
CA PRO A 828 28.97 -27.83 -34.86
C PRO A 828 29.99 -27.50 -33.76
N VAL A 829 30.77 -26.46 -33.98
CA VAL A 829 31.55 -25.81 -32.92
C VAL A 829 30.58 -25.37 -31.82
N PHE A 830 30.86 -25.70 -30.57
CA PHE A 830 30.11 -25.16 -29.42
C PHE A 830 30.42 -23.67 -29.26
N GLU A 831 29.63 -22.81 -29.90
CA GLU A 831 29.46 -21.43 -29.47
C GLU A 831 28.52 -21.39 -28.25
N ALA A 832 28.83 -20.52 -27.29
CA ALA A 832 28.04 -20.38 -26.07
C ALA A 832 26.65 -19.81 -26.42
N GLN A 833 25.59 -20.48 -25.99
CA GLN A 833 24.24 -19.92 -26.09
C GLN A 833 24.11 -18.72 -25.14
N GLU A 834 24.03 -17.53 -25.73
CA GLU A 834 23.67 -16.30 -25.04
C GLU A 834 22.27 -16.43 -24.43
N ALA A 835 22.04 -15.72 -23.32
CA ALA A 835 20.72 -15.60 -22.72
C ALA A 835 19.75 -15.02 -23.75
N THR A 836 18.63 -15.70 -23.99
CA THR A 836 17.62 -15.26 -24.97
C THR A 836 17.04 -13.92 -24.57
N SER A 837 17.45 -12.87 -25.27
CA SER A 837 16.85 -11.53 -25.21
C SER A 837 15.33 -11.62 -25.41
N PRO A 838 14.53 -10.78 -24.74
CA PRO A 838 13.10 -10.73 -25.01
C PRO A 838 12.87 -10.40 -26.48
N HIS A 839 12.13 -11.26 -27.19
CA HIS A 839 11.72 -10.97 -28.55
C HIS A 839 10.91 -9.67 -28.57
N PRO A 840 11.29 -8.64 -29.35
CA PRO A 840 10.46 -7.46 -29.49
C PRO A 840 9.13 -7.88 -30.09
N PHE A 841 8.03 -7.51 -29.44
CA PHE A 841 6.71 -7.60 -30.06
C PHE A 841 6.76 -6.78 -31.35
N PRO A 842 6.34 -7.32 -32.51
CA PRO A 842 6.20 -6.53 -33.71
C PRO A 842 5.01 -5.59 -33.54
N LEU A 843 5.23 -4.48 -32.84
CA LEU A 843 4.34 -3.34 -32.86
C LEU A 843 4.23 -2.87 -34.30
N ALA A 844 3.05 -3.05 -34.91
CA ALA A 844 2.75 -2.40 -36.17
C ALA A 844 3.02 -0.89 -35.99
N PRO A 845 3.79 -0.25 -36.89
CA PRO A 845 4.25 1.12 -36.67
C PRO A 845 3.05 2.05 -36.46
N LEU A 846 2.88 2.50 -35.22
CA LEU A 846 1.80 3.40 -34.85
C LEU A 846 2.05 4.74 -35.57
N PRO A 847 1.05 5.32 -36.25
CA PRO A 847 1.23 6.63 -36.87
C PRO A 847 1.65 7.66 -35.82
N LEU A 848 2.55 8.58 -36.21
CA LEU A 848 3.13 9.57 -35.29
C LEU A 848 2.06 10.43 -34.58
N GLU A 849 0.90 10.61 -35.21
CA GLU A 849 -0.33 11.23 -34.67
C GLU A 849 -0.85 10.55 -33.39
N ASN A 850 -0.51 9.29 -33.13
CA ASN A 850 -0.83 8.62 -31.87
C ASN A 850 0.03 9.12 -30.70
N ALA A 851 1.21 9.69 -30.95
CA ALA A 851 2.02 10.32 -29.91
C ALA A 851 1.38 11.63 -29.41
N ASP A 852 0.55 12.29 -30.24
CA ASP A 852 -0.23 13.49 -29.86
C ASP A 852 -1.31 13.21 -28.79
N ARG A 853 -1.60 11.93 -28.51
CA ARG A 853 -2.48 11.52 -27.40
C ARG A 853 -1.86 11.76 -26.02
N VAL A 854 -0.55 11.94 -25.95
CA VAL A 854 0.17 12.34 -24.74
C VAL A 854 0.59 13.81 -24.91
N PRO A 855 0.29 14.71 -23.95
CA PRO A 855 0.66 16.12 -24.07
C PRO A 855 2.18 16.30 -24.06
N ARG A 856 2.78 16.38 -25.26
CA ARG A 856 4.19 16.68 -25.47
C ARG A 856 4.46 18.14 -25.08
N ARG A 857 5.00 18.33 -23.88
CA ARG A 857 5.42 19.63 -23.34
C ARG A 857 6.82 19.95 -23.78
N VAL A 858 6.95 20.96 -24.64
CA VAL A 858 8.22 21.47 -25.13
C VAL A 858 8.65 22.65 -24.28
N PRO A 859 9.89 22.65 -23.74
CA PRO A 859 10.44 23.83 -23.06
C PRO A 859 10.65 24.97 -24.04
N VAL A 860 10.19 26.17 -23.66
CA VAL A 860 10.36 27.39 -24.47
C VAL A 860 10.74 28.58 -23.58
N PRO A 861 11.51 29.54 -24.11
CA PRO A 861 11.75 30.82 -23.44
C PRO A 861 10.43 31.57 -23.18
N SER A 862 10.19 31.91 -21.93
CA SER A 862 9.07 32.74 -21.47
C SER A 862 9.61 34.04 -20.88
N LEU A 863 9.13 35.18 -21.38
CA LEU A 863 9.55 36.49 -20.90
C LEU A 863 9.22 36.67 -19.40
N ARG A 864 10.13 37.29 -18.66
CA ARG A 864 10.00 37.65 -17.24
C ARG A 864 9.95 39.18 -17.08
N PRO A 865 9.20 39.69 -16.08
CA PRO A 865 9.27 41.11 -15.71
C PRO A 865 10.70 41.52 -15.33
N SER A 866 11.00 42.79 -15.57
CA SER A 866 12.22 43.45 -15.09
C SER A 866 12.30 43.47 -13.55
N LEU A 867 13.52 43.57 -13.02
CA LEU A 867 13.77 43.38 -11.58
C LEU A 867 13.19 44.48 -10.69
N ASP A 868 12.93 45.68 -11.23
CA ASP A 868 12.23 46.78 -10.54
C ASP A 868 10.75 46.45 -10.25
N LEU A 869 10.16 45.52 -10.99
CA LEU A 869 8.80 45.00 -10.75
C LEU A 869 8.78 43.77 -9.82
N CYS A 870 9.94 43.29 -9.38
CA CYS A 870 10.09 42.08 -8.59
C CYS A 870 10.23 42.37 -7.08
N LYS A 871 9.71 41.47 -6.23
CA LYS A 871 9.88 41.56 -4.77
C LYS A 871 11.34 41.33 -4.37
N PRO A 872 11.84 41.92 -3.27
CA PRO A 872 13.17 41.62 -2.75
C PRO A 872 13.28 40.17 -2.27
N THR A 873 14.49 39.60 -2.29
CA THR A 873 14.77 38.21 -1.87
C THR A 873 14.97 38.04 -0.37
N GLY A 874 15.23 39.14 0.35
CA GLY A 874 15.67 39.11 1.75
C GLY A 874 17.19 38.92 1.93
N VAL A 875 17.95 38.64 0.86
CA VAL A 875 19.41 38.58 0.93
C VAL A 875 19.97 40.00 0.98
N THR A 876 20.51 40.39 2.14
CA THR A 876 21.24 41.64 2.32
C THR A 876 22.73 41.39 2.19
N LEU A 877 23.42 42.20 1.37
CA LEU A 877 24.87 42.16 1.17
C LEU A 877 25.51 43.40 1.78
N GLY A 878 26.36 43.23 2.80
CA GLY A 878 26.94 44.32 3.59
C GLY A 878 28.18 43.89 4.39
N GLU A 879 28.57 44.67 5.41
CA GLU A 879 29.76 44.40 6.23
C GLU A 879 29.75 43.04 6.95
N ALA A 880 28.57 42.53 7.31
CA ALA A 880 28.40 41.21 7.92
C ALA A 880 28.45 40.04 6.91
N SER A 881 28.46 40.31 5.60
CA SER A 881 28.38 39.30 4.56
C SER A 881 29.75 38.68 4.27
N ARG A 882 29.86 37.37 4.43
CA ARG A 882 31.02 36.57 4.00
C ARG A 882 30.61 35.72 2.80
N VAL A 883 31.17 36.01 1.63
CA VAL A 883 30.68 35.48 0.34
C VAL A 883 31.81 34.81 -0.41
N VAL A 884 31.61 33.55 -0.81
CA VAL A 884 32.53 32.81 -1.67
C VAL A 884 32.28 33.19 -3.12
N VAL A 885 33.35 33.42 -3.88
CA VAL A 885 33.26 33.70 -5.32
C VAL A 885 34.28 32.82 -6.06
N MET A 886 33.81 31.88 -6.87
CA MET A 886 34.63 31.20 -7.86
C MET A 886 34.76 32.11 -9.09
N PHE A 887 35.98 32.48 -9.46
CA PHE A 887 36.23 33.38 -10.60
C PHE A 887 36.23 32.61 -11.92
N ASP A 888 35.60 33.20 -12.92
CA ASP A 888 35.88 32.99 -14.33
C ASP A 888 37.23 33.63 -14.74
N ARG A 889 37.77 33.14 -15.85
CA ARG A 889 38.97 33.64 -16.53
C ARG A 889 38.72 34.95 -17.28
N GLN A 890 37.46 35.26 -17.62
CA GLN A 890 37.09 36.44 -18.40
C GLN A 890 37.13 37.76 -17.57
N GLY A 891 36.91 37.68 -16.26
CA GLY A 891 37.02 38.80 -15.31
C GLY A 891 35.72 39.20 -14.61
N ALA A 892 34.57 38.59 -14.92
CA ALA A 892 33.28 38.94 -14.32
C ALA A 892 33.30 38.75 -12.79
N GLY A 893 33.89 37.68 -12.27
CA GLY A 893 34.07 37.38 -10.86
C GLY A 893 35.01 38.36 -10.15
N LYS A 894 36.01 38.87 -10.87
CA LYS A 894 36.86 39.97 -10.37
C LYS A 894 36.05 41.26 -10.24
N LYS A 895 35.19 41.59 -11.22
CA LYS A 895 34.30 42.76 -11.14
C LYS A 895 33.21 42.61 -10.08
N LEU A 896 32.68 41.41 -9.90
CA LEU A 896 31.75 41.07 -8.83
C LEU A 896 32.40 41.22 -7.46
N ALA A 897 33.63 40.71 -7.28
CA ALA A 897 34.42 40.89 -6.07
C ALA A 897 34.76 42.38 -5.78
N GLU A 898 35.09 43.17 -6.81
CA GLU A 898 35.27 44.63 -6.68
C GLU A 898 33.99 45.34 -6.22
N ARG A 899 32.81 44.91 -6.70
CA ARG A 899 31.51 45.48 -6.29
C ARG A 899 31.11 45.04 -4.87
N LEU A 900 31.22 43.74 -4.55
CA LEU A 900 30.93 43.20 -3.21
C LEU A 900 31.76 43.90 -2.12
N LYS A 901 33.06 44.13 -2.37
CA LYS A 901 33.93 44.87 -1.44
C LYS A 901 33.52 46.34 -1.26
N LYS A 902 32.97 46.99 -2.31
CA LYS A 902 32.42 48.35 -2.21
C LYS A 902 31.11 48.41 -1.40
N LEU A 903 30.40 47.29 -1.29
CA LEU A 903 29.25 47.12 -0.39
C LEU A 903 29.66 46.75 1.04
N GLY A 904 30.97 46.60 1.32
CA GLY A 904 31.50 46.19 2.62
C GLY A 904 31.64 44.68 2.82
N ALA A 905 31.18 43.85 1.88
CA ALA A 905 31.20 42.39 2.04
C ALA A 905 32.63 41.80 2.00
N THR A 906 32.87 40.83 2.88
CA THR A 906 34.09 40.01 2.91
C THR A 906 34.05 38.98 1.79
N VAL A 907 34.90 39.16 0.78
CA VAL A 907 34.96 38.29 -0.41
C VAL A 907 36.05 37.23 -0.29
N LEU A 908 35.63 35.98 -0.28
CA LEU A 908 36.44 34.76 -0.22
C LEU A 908 36.58 34.17 -1.64
N ALA A 909 37.66 34.54 -2.35
CA ALA A 909 37.76 34.32 -3.79
C ALA A 909 38.68 33.16 -4.19
N PHE A 910 38.15 32.18 -4.92
CA PHE A 910 38.93 31.24 -5.70
C PHE A 910 39.33 31.90 -7.03
N LYS A 911 40.58 32.38 -7.10
CA LYS A 911 41.12 33.15 -8.25
C LYS A 911 41.63 32.28 -9.40
N LYS A 912 41.76 30.98 -9.17
CA LYS A 912 42.19 29.97 -10.12
C LYS A 912 41.44 28.66 -9.79
N PRO A 913 41.27 27.75 -10.74
CA PRO A 913 40.87 26.38 -10.44
C PRO A 913 41.80 25.76 -9.40
N LEU A 914 41.22 24.98 -8.50
CA LEU A 914 41.88 24.20 -7.46
C LEU A 914 41.36 22.76 -7.53
N SER A 915 42.12 21.82 -6.96
CA SER A 915 41.60 20.47 -6.73
C SER A 915 40.48 20.47 -5.68
N GLY A 916 39.63 19.44 -5.69
CA GLY A 916 38.55 19.33 -4.70
C GLY A 916 39.03 19.33 -3.25
N GLU A 917 40.17 18.67 -2.98
CA GLU A 917 40.77 18.64 -1.64
C GLU A 917 41.25 20.02 -1.16
N GLU A 918 41.88 20.81 -2.06
CA GLU A 918 42.27 22.18 -1.78
C GLU A 918 41.06 23.09 -1.53
N ILE A 919 39.98 22.92 -2.30
CA ILE A 919 38.71 23.64 -2.10
C ILE A 919 38.13 23.33 -0.72
N GLU A 920 37.99 22.05 -0.35
CA GLU A 920 37.47 21.67 0.96
C GLU A 920 38.32 22.22 2.11
N LYS A 921 39.66 22.10 2.00
CA LYS A 921 40.58 22.62 3.01
C LYS A 921 40.41 24.13 3.15
N GLN A 922 40.37 24.86 2.04
CA GLN A 922 40.26 26.32 2.06
C GLN A 922 38.90 26.79 2.60
N LEU A 923 37.81 26.08 2.29
CA LEU A 923 36.48 26.37 2.85
C LEU A 923 36.40 26.06 4.34
N LYS A 924 37.05 24.98 4.81
CA LYS A 924 37.16 24.65 6.23
C LYS A 924 37.93 25.74 6.99
N GLU A 925 39.06 26.21 6.45
CA GLU A 925 39.81 27.36 7.00
C GLU A 925 38.93 28.62 7.04
N TRP A 926 38.29 29.02 5.94
CA TRP A 926 37.44 30.20 5.91
C TRP A 926 36.17 30.10 6.76
N SER A 927 35.69 28.90 7.09
CA SER A 927 34.54 28.70 7.99
C SER A 927 34.91 28.89 9.46
N GLN A 928 36.21 28.81 9.83
CA GLN A 928 36.67 29.10 11.19
C GLN A 928 36.57 30.59 11.53
N ASP A 929 36.77 31.46 10.54
CA ASP A 929 36.62 32.91 10.63
C ASP A 929 35.14 33.38 10.65
N GLY A 930 34.17 32.46 10.68
CA GLY A 930 32.73 32.72 10.76
C GLY A 930 31.90 32.01 9.69
N PRO A 931 30.57 32.09 9.74
CA PRO A 931 29.69 31.49 8.74
C PRO A 931 29.87 32.14 7.36
N ILE A 932 29.64 31.37 6.30
CA ILE A 932 29.60 31.84 4.91
C ILE A 932 28.13 32.02 4.50
N GLN A 933 27.75 33.24 4.10
CA GLN A 933 26.38 33.58 3.74
C GLN A 933 25.96 32.98 2.39
N GLY A 934 26.88 32.88 1.43
CA GLY A 934 26.53 32.35 0.13
C GLY A 934 27.69 32.29 -0.86
N VAL A 935 27.37 31.73 -2.03
CA VAL A 935 28.32 31.37 -3.08
C VAL A 935 27.89 31.98 -4.41
N PHE A 936 28.81 32.68 -5.06
CA PHE A 936 28.75 33.01 -6.48
C PHE A 936 29.65 32.07 -7.27
N TRP A 937 29.08 31.35 -8.24
CA TRP A 937 29.79 30.36 -9.04
C TRP A 937 29.84 30.75 -10.52
N LEU A 938 30.98 31.29 -10.97
CA LEU A 938 31.12 31.86 -12.32
C LEU A 938 31.97 31.02 -13.26
N ALA A 939 32.52 29.87 -12.85
CA ALA A 939 33.38 29.03 -13.69
C ALA A 939 32.74 28.54 -15.01
N ALA A 940 31.40 28.55 -15.10
CA ALA A 940 30.67 28.22 -16.34
C ALA A 940 30.39 29.43 -17.25
N LEU A 941 30.97 30.60 -16.96
CA LEU A 941 31.11 31.71 -17.91
C LEU A 941 32.35 31.56 -18.80
N ASP A 942 33.30 30.69 -18.46
CA ASP A 942 34.51 30.50 -19.27
C ASP A 942 34.15 30.00 -20.68
N ALA A 943 34.92 30.44 -21.67
CA ALA A 943 34.85 29.84 -23.00
C ALA A 943 35.27 28.36 -22.92
N GLU A 944 34.53 27.51 -23.62
CA GLU A 944 34.91 26.12 -23.91
C GLU A 944 35.24 26.01 -25.41
N PRO A 945 36.15 25.10 -25.82
CA PRO A 945 36.29 24.78 -27.24
C PRO A 945 34.98 24.19 -27.79
N PRO A 946 34.73 24.28 -29.11
CA PRO A 946 33.62 23.57 -29.75
C PRO A 946 33.61 22.09 -29.33
N LEU A 947 32.43 21.51 -29.15
CA LEU A 947 32.29 20.15 -28.64
C LEU A 947 32.95 19.12 -29.58
N GLU A 948 32.94 19.42 -30.88
CA GLU A 948 33.56 18.66 -31.97
C GLU A 948 35.10 18.75 -31.97
N GLU A 949 35.66 19.75 -31.30
CA GLU A 949 37.11 19.98 -31.16
C GLU A 949 37.63 19.62 -29.75
N MET A 950 36.77 19.13 -28.87
CA MET A 950 37.08 18.89 -27.45
C MET A 950 37.56 17.46 -27.21
N GLU A 951 38.81 17.30 -26.74
CA GLU A 951 39.35 15.99 -26.35
C GLU A 951 38.80 15.52 -24.99
N LEU A 952 38.91 14.22 -24.70
CA LEU A 952 38.43 13.64 -23.43
C LEU A 952 39.07 14.29 -22.19
N GLU A 953 40.33 14.74 -22.30
CA GLU A 953 41.02 15.44 -21.22
C GLU A 953 40.43 16.84 -20.98
N ASP A 954 40.13 17.58 -22.06
CA ASP A 954 39.48 18.90 -21.98
C ASP A 954 38.07 18.77 -21.37
N TRP A 955 37.28 17.80 -21.83
CA TRP A 955 35.95 17.53 -21.28
C TRP A 955 36.01 17.18 -19.79
N ARG A 956 36.99 16.36 -19.37
CA ARG A 956 37.20 16.01 -17.97
C ARG A 956 37.63 17.22 -17.13
N ALA A 957 38.51 18.07 -17.66
CA ALA A 957 38.94 19.30 -17.00
C ALA A 957 37.77 20.28 -16.84
N VAL A 958 37.01 20.55 -17.91
CA VAL A 958 35.82 21.40 -17.89
C VAL A 958 34.78 20.91 -16.86
N ASN A 959 34.48 19.60 -16.83
CA ASN A 959 33.56 19.04 -15.84
C ASN A 959 34.10 19.10 -14.40
N GLN A 960 35.41 18.88 -14.21
CA GLN A 960 36.04 19.00 -12.90
C GLN A 960 35.94 20.44 -12.38
N GLU A 961 36.33 21.41 -13.19
CA GLU A 961 36.34 22.83 -12.82
C GLU A 961 34.93 23.39 -12.61
N ARG A 962 33.95 23.03 -13.46
CA ARG A 962 32.61 23.66 -13.46
C ARG A 962 31.61 23.02 -12.51
N VAL A 963 31.44 21.68 -12.54
CA VAL A 963 30.35 21.02 -11.81
C VAL A 963 30.84 20.16 -10.62
N LYS A 964 31.95 19.42 -10.75
CA LYS A 964 32.46 18.62 -9.62
C LYS A 964 33.00 19.51 -8.50
N ASN A 965 33.75 20.55 -8.83
CA ASN A 965 34.22 21.52 -7.85
C ASN A 965 33.06 22.36 -7.24
N LEU A 966 31.95 22.56 -7.96
CA LEU A 966 30.73 23.17 -7.41
C LEU A 966 30.08 22.24 -6.38
N TYR A 967 29.91 20.96 -6.72
CA TYR A 967 29.42 19.94 -5.77
C TYR A 967 30.29 19.89 -4.50
N VAL A 968 31.61 19.84 -4.64
CA VAL A 968 32.54 19.86 -3.49
C VAL A 968 32.37 21.13 -2.66
N THR A 969 32.24 22.30 -3.30
CA THR A 969 32.02 23.59 -2.62
C THR A 969 30.72 23.59 -1.83
N MET A 970 29.61 23.18 -2.45
CA MET A 970 28.29 23.19 -1.80
C MET A 970 28.13 22.08 -0.78
N ARG A 971 28.84 20.94 -0.93
CA ARG A 971 28.93 19.89 0.09
C ARG A 971 29.64 20.39 1.34
N ALA A 972 30.76 21.10 1.20
CA ALA A 972 31.49 21.68 2.33
C ALA A 972 30.70 22.80 3.04
N LEU A 973 29.78 23.46 2.34
CA LEU A 973 28.93 24.54 2.86
C LEU A 973 27.47 24.10 3.10
N TYR A 974 27.19 22.79 3.05
CA TYR A 974 25.83 22.25 2.92
C TYR A 974 24.88 22.72 4.01
N ASP A 975 25.35 22.80 5.26
CA ASP A 975 24.55 23.26 6.42
C ASP A 975 24.64 24.78 6.65
N GLN A 976 25.62 25.46 6.06
CA GLN A 976 25.75 26.91 6.14
C GLN A 976 24.83 27.62 5.14
N VAL A 977 24.69 27.08 3.92
CA VAL A 977 23.84 27.62 2.85
C VAL A 977 22.53 26.83 2.79
N ALA A 978 21.76 26.89 3.87
CA ALA A 978 20.52 26.12 4.04
C ALA A 978 19.28 26.95 4.40
N GLY A 979 19.46 28.13 5.03
CA GLY A 979 18.36 28.92 5.60
C GLY A 979 18.10 30.28 4.92
N PRO A 980 17.06 31.01 5.37
CA PRO A 980 16.70 32.31 4.80
C PRO A 980 17.85 33.33 4.85
N GLY A 981 18.01 34.10 3.77
CA GLY A 981 19.08 35.10 3.65
C GLY A 981 20.45 34.52 3.24
N THR A 982 20.57 33.20 3.10
CA THR A 982 21.72 32.51 2.48
C THR A 982 21.46 32.25 0.99
N PHE A 983 22.52 32.07 0.18
CA PHE A 983 22.34 31.91 -1.27
C PHE A 983 23.40 31.08 -2.02
N LEU A 984 22.96 30.51 -3.15
CA LEU A 984 23.81 30.02 -4.25
C LEU A 984 23.36 30.69 -5.55
N VAL A 985 24.25 31.45 -6.20
CA VAL A 985 24.01 32.01 -7.53
C VAL A 985 25.08 31.53 -8.50
N SER A 986 24.67 30.74 -9.48
CA SER A 986 25.54 30.23 -10.55
C SER A 986 25.34 31.03 -11.83
N ALA A 987 26.40 31.19 -12.63
CA ALA A 987 26.39 31.94 -13.87
C ALA A 987 26.83 31.05 -15.05
N THR A 988 26.11 31.08 -16.17
CA THR A 988 26.34 30.23 -17.37
C THR A 988 26.31 31.05 -18.67
N HIS A 989 26.97 30.53 -19.71
CA HIS A 989 26.97 31.07 -21.08
C HIS A 989 26.29 30.10 -22.08
N LEU A 990 25.04 29.71 -21.82
CA LEU A 990 24.21 28.88 -22.72
C LEU A 990 23.42 29.71 -23.74
N GLY A 991 23.83 30.97 -23.96
CA GLY A 991 23.24 31.86 -24.96
C GLY A 991 22.19 32.85 -24.42
N GLY A 992 21.94 32.85 -23.11
CA GLY A 992 20.96 33.75 -22.47
C GLY A 992 19.54 33.20 -22.42
N LEU A 993 19.31 32.05 -23.05
CA LEU A 993 18.02 31.34 -23.10
C LEU A 993 18.13 29.90 -22.59
N HIS A 994 19.14 29.59 -21.75
CA HIS A 994 19.42 28.25 -21.20
C HIS A 994 19.61 27.17 -22.28
N GLY A 995 20.13 27.54 -23.45
CA GLY A 995 20.37 26.65 -24.58
C GLY A 995 19.16 26.39 -25.48
N TYR A 996 18.02 27.03 -25.23
CA TYR A 996 16.82 26.90 -26.06
C TYR A 996 16.76 27.99 -27.14
N ALA A 997 16.38 27.61 -28.36
CA ALA A 997 16.18 28.56 -29.46
C ALA A 997 14.96 29.48 -29.22
N TYR A 998 15.03 30.72 -29.71
CA TYR A 998 13.90 31.63 -29.69
C TYR A 998 12.97 31.38 -30.89
N PRO A 999 11.64 31.23 -30.72
CA PRO A 999 10.72 31.02 -31.82
C PRO A 999 10.75 32.17 -32.85
N GLY A 1000 11.19 31.88 -34.07
CA GLY A 1000 11.27 32.84 -35.17
C GLY A 1000 12.63 33.53 -35.38
N ASP A 1001 13.67 33.16 -34.63
CA ASP A 1001 15.03 33.67 -34.80
C ASP A 1001 15.99 32.61 -35.39
N GLU A 1002 15.64 32.09 -36.57
CA GLU A 1002 16.40 31.03 -37.28
C GLU A 1002 17.78 31.49 -37.82
N GLY A 1003 18.19 32.73 -37.54
CA GLY A 1003 19.47 33.30 -37.98
C GLY A 1003 20.23 34.10 -36.91
N GLY A 1004 19.75 34.14 -35.66
CA GLY A 1004 20.42 34.83 -34.56
C GLY A 1004 21.46 33.97 -33.83
N SER A 1005 22.08 34.54 -32.80
CA SER A 1005 23.18 33.92 -32.04
C SER A 1005 22.83 32.58 -31.35
N ASN A 1006 21.53 32.32 -31.11
CA ASN A 1006 21.03 31.07 -30.52
C ASN A 1006 20.39 30.11 -31.54
N ALA A 1007 20.48 30.38 -32.84
CA ALA A 1007 19.89 29.53 -33.89
C ALA A 1007 20.48 28.10 -33.91
N GLY A 1008 21.69 27.91 -33.37
CA GLY A 1008 22.37 26.62 -33.22
C GLY A 1008 22.21 25.94 -31.85
N GLY A 1009 21.44 26.50 -30.91
CA GLY A 1009 21.35 26.01 -29.53
C GLY A 1009 22.37 26.62 -28.57
N ALA A 1010 22.80 25.87 -27.56
CA ALA A 1010 23.67 26.37 -26.49
C ALA A 1010 25.09 26.71 -26.96
N SER A 1011 25.57 27.92 -26.68
CA SER A 1011 26.93 28.37 -27.02
C SER A 1011 28.06 27.73 -26.20
N ALA A 1012 27.77 27.26 -24.98
CA ALA A 1012 28.73 26.57 -24.10
C ALA A 1012 28.02 25.44 -23.31
N PRO A 1013 27.64 24.33 -23.98
CA PRO A 1013 26.77 23.29 -23.45
C PRO A 1013 27.21 22.69 -22.09
N ALA A 1014 28.50 22.69 -21.74
CA ALA A 1014 28.93 22.19 -20.42
C ALA A 1014 28.39 23.02 -19.24
N GLY A 1015 27.94 24.26 -19.49
CA GLY A 1015 27.18 25.06 -18.51
C GLY A 1015 25.87 24.41 -18.06
N GLY A 1016 25.27 23.53 -18.88
CA GLY A 1016 24.03 22.81 -18.56
C GLY A 1016 24.16 21.93 -17.31
N ALA A 1017 25.34 21.35 -17.05
CA ALA A 1017 25.60 20.57 -15.84
C ALA A 1017 25.56 21.44 -14.58
N VAL A 1018 26.02 22.70 -14.66
CA VAL A 1018 25.93 23.68 -13.56
C VAL A 1018 24.47 24.11 -13.34
N ALA A 1019 23.73 24.41 -14.40
CA ALA A 1019 22.30 24.72 -14.31
C ALA A 1019 21.50 23.56 -13.67
N GLY A 1020 21.79 22.31 -14.07
CA GLY A 1020 21.22 21.10 -13.48
C GLY A 1020 21.53 20.96 -12.00
N PHE A 1021 22.80 21.10 -11.60
CA PHE A 1021 23.22 21.05 -10.20
C PHE A 1021 22.52 22.11 -9.35
N THR A 1022 22.50 23.36 -9.81
CA THR A 1022 21.91 24.48 -9.06
C THR A 1022 20.40 24.33 -8.90
N LYS A 1023 19.70 23.79 -9.90
CA LYS A 1023 18.28 23.42 -9.79
C LYS A 1023 18.04 22.25 -8.82
N ALA A 1024 18.92 21.26 -8.76
CA ALA A 1024 18.85 20.19 -7.76
C ALA A 1024 19.05 20.72 -6.34
N PHE A 1025 20.08 21.56 -6.12
CA PHE A 1025 20.35 22.15 -4.80
C PHE A 1025 19.17 23.00 -4.27
N LYS A 1026 18.41 23.68 -5.13
CA LYS A 1026 17.17 24.38 -4.71
C LYS A 1026 16.07 23.43 -4.22
N ARG A 1027 16.00 22.20 -4.73
CA ARG A 1027 15.05 21.19 -4.23
C ARG A 1027 15.46 20.66 -2.85
N GLU A 1028 16.76 20.55 -2.59
CA GLU A 1028 17.31 20.12 -1.30
C GLU A 1028 17.24 21.23 -0.23
N ARG A 1029 17.50 22.49 -0.62
CA ARG A 1029 17.51 23.66 0.28
C ARG A 1029 16.44 24.69 -0.16
N PRO A 1030 15.15 24.45 0.13
CA PRO A 1030 14.06 25.33 -0.33
C PRO A 1030 14.09 26.73 0.30
N GLU A 1031 14.64 26.89 1.51
CA GLU A 1031 14.72 28.18 2.23
C GLU A 1031 15.89 29.07 1.76
N ALA A 1032 16.91 28.50 1.12
CA ALA A 1032 18.02 29.26 0.55
C ALA A 1032 17.60 29.92 -0.78
N LEU A 1033 18.15 31.10 -1.08
CA LEU A 1033 18.01 31.70 -2.41
C LEU A 1033 18.94 30.97 -3.38
N VAL A 1034 18.40 30.22 -4.33
CA VAL A 1034 19.20 29.48 -5.30
C VAL A 1034 18.78 29.88 -6.71
N LYS A 1035 19.74 30.34 -7.52
CA LYS A 1035 19.53 30.78 -8.91
C LYS A 1035 20.64 30.34 -9.84
N VAL A 1036 20.28 29.94 -11.06
CA VAL A 1036 21.18 29.96 -12.21
C VAL A 1036 20.78 31.13 -13.12
N VAL A 1037 21.77 31.96 -13.45
CA VAL A 1037 21.64 33.12 -14.34
C VAL A 1037 22.43 32.84 -15.61
N ASP A 1038 21.72 32.75 -16.74
CA ASP A 1038 22.30 32.48 -18.04
C ASP A 1038 22.42 33.73 -18.89
N PHE A 1039 23.49 33.83 -19.68
CA PHE A 1039 23.87 35.04 -20.41
C PHE A 1039 24.24 34.78 -21.87
N GLU A 1040 23.95 35.77 -22.72
CA GLU A 1040 24.50 35.90 -24.07
C GLU A 1040 25.99 36.29 -24.04
N THR A 1041 26.73 35.89 -25.07
CA THR A 1041 28.21 35.99 -25.11
C THR A 1041 28.77 37.41 -25.26
N GLU A 1042 27.93 38.42 -25.50
CA GLU A 1042 28.36 39.80 -25.81
C GLU A 1042 28.34 40.77 -24.61
N LEU A 1043 27.88 40.33 -23.44
CA LEU A 1043 27.77 41.17 -22.23
C LEU A 1043 29.14 41.45 -21.58
N SER A 1044 29.38 42.69 -21.13
CA SER A 1044 30.65 43.02 -20.49
C SER A 1044 30.76 42.49 -19.06
N GLU A 1045 31.99 42.22 -18.58
CA GLU A 1045 32.29 41.81 -17.19
C GLU A 1045 31.57 42.69 -16.14
N ARG A 1046 31.37 43.98 -16.44
CA ARG A 1046 30.75 44.95 -15.54
C ARG A 1046 29.24 44.80 -15.46
N GLU A 1047 28.60 44.39 -16.54
CA GLU A 1047 27.15 44.17 -16.65
C GLU A 1047 26.79 42.83 -16.03
N LEU A 1048 27.51 41.75 -16.38
CA LEU A 1048 27.41 40.43 -15.75
C LEU A 1048 27.47 40.55 -14.21
N ALA A 1049 28.51 41.21 -13.70
CA ALA A 1049 28.68 41.47 -12.25
C ALA A 1049 27.61 42.39 -11.64
N SER A 1050 26.88 43.17 -12.44
CA SER A 1050 25.76 44.00 -11.96
C SER A 1050 24.47 43.19 -11.88
N ILE A 1051 24.18 42.41 -12.94
CA ILE A 1051 22.99 41.56 -13.04
C ILE A 1051 23.01 40.50 -11.94
N LEU A 1052 24.14 39.82 -11.74
CA LEU A 1052 24.29 38.80 -10.69
C LEU A 1052 23.93 39.35 -9.29
N LEU A 1053 24.34 40.57 -8.95
CA LEU A 1053 23.99 41.19 -7.67
C LEU A 1053 22.50 41.56 -7.58
N GLN A 1054 21.91 42.07 -8.66
CA GLN A 1054 20.50 42.43 -8.70
C GLN A 1054 19.60 41.18 -8.60
N GLU A 1055 19.95 40.09 -9.28
CA GLU A 1055 19.29 38.78 -9.17
C GLU A 1055 19.42 38.17 -7.76
N THR A 1056 20.53 38.39 -7.06
CA THR A 1056 20.65 37.99 -5.65
C THR A 1056 19.70 38.78 -4.74
N GLN A 1057 19.32 40.00 -5.12
CA GLN A 1057 18.55 40.91 -4.26
C GLN A 1057 17.04 40.97 -4.58
N ALA A 1058 16.62 40.59 -5.78
CA ALA A 1058 15.22 40.64 -6.24
C ALA A 1058 14.75 39.32 -6.90
N ASP A 1059 13.43 39.12 -6.95
CA ASP A 1059 12.71 37.94 -7.47
C ASP A 1059 13.04 36.61 -6.73
N PRO A 1060 12.52 36.39 -5.49
CA PRO A 1060 12.76 35.17 -4.71
C PRO A 1060 12.14 33.89 -5.27
N GLY A 1061 11.14 34.01 -6.17
CA GLY A 1061 10.39 32.87 -6.68
C GLY A 1061 11.02 32.18 -7.90
N ILE A 1062 12.04 32.79 -8.51
CA ILE A 1062 12.68 32.26 -9.72
C ILE A 1062 13.98 31.52 -9.38
N VAL A 1063 14.21 30.39 -10.05
CA VAL A 1063 15.41 29.55 -9.92
C VAL A 1063 16.25 29.58 -11.19
N GLU A 1064 15.61 29.73 -12.34
CA GLU A 1064 16.23 29.71 -13.67
C GLU A 1064 15.88 31.00 -14.38
N VAL A 1065 16.88 31.83 -14.68
CA VAL A 1065 16.69 33.14 -15.33
C VAL A 1065 17.75 33.34 -16.41
N GLY A 1066 17.33 33.80 -17.59
CA GLY A 1066 18.18 34.05 -18.74
C GLY A 1066 18.16 35.51 -19.16
N TYR A 1067 19.28 36.01 -19.67
CA TYR A 1067 19.43 37.36 -20.20
C TYR A 1067 19.85 37.31 -21.67
N TYR A 1068 18.93 37.77 -22.55
CA TYR A 1068 19.06 37.70 -24.00
C TYR A 1068 18.49 38.97 -24.64
N GLN A 1069 19.26 39.62 -25.52
CA GLN A 1069 18.93 40.91 -26.13
C GLN A 1069 18.53 41.99 -25.11
N GLY A 1070 19.17 41.98 -23.93
CA GLY A 1070 18.82 42.89 -22.82
C GLY A 1070 17.47 42.64 -22.13
N LEU A 1071 16.74 41.59 -22.53
CA LEU A 1071 15.49 41.14 -21.90
C LEU A 1071 15.73 39.93 -20.99
N ARG A 1072 14.80 39.73 -20.05
CA ARG A 1072 14.88 38.72 -19.00
C ARG A 1072 13.90 37.59 -19.28
N TYR A 1073 14.36 36.35 -19.22
CA TYR A 1073 13.58 35.15 -19.56
C TYR A 1073 13.64 34.08 -18.45
N THR A 1074 12.74 33.12 -18.50
CA THR A 1074 12.77 31.83 -17.79
C THR A 1074 12.35 30.74 -18.78
N ILE A 1075 12.47 29.46 -18.43
CA ILE A 1075 11.91 28.38 -19.22
C ILE A 1075 10.48 28.07 -18.77
N GLY A 1076 9.53 28.20 -19.70
CA GLY A 1076 8.16 27.71 -19.56
C GLY A 1076 7.97 26.41 -20.34
N LEU A 1077 6.80 25.80 -20.21
CA LEU A 1077 6.39 24.65 -21.02
C LEU A 1077 5.18 25.03 -21.86
N ILE A 1078 5.21 24.71 -23.16
CA ILE A 1078 4.02 24.75 -24.02
C ILE A 1078 3.74 23.36 -24.59
N GLU A 1079 2.47 23.05 -24.79
CA GLU A 1079 2.07 21.78 -25.42
C GLU A 1079 2.14 21.95 -26.95
N GLN A 1080 2.86 21.06 -27.61
CA GLN A 1080 3.02 21.00 -29.06
C GLN A 1080 2.77 19.58 -29.55
N PRO A 1081 2.23 19.37 -30.76
CA PRO A 1081 2.18 18.04 -31.35
C PRO A 1081 3.58 17.43 -31.56
N ALA A 1082 3.65 16.12 -31.61
CA ALA A 1082 4.79 15.30 -32.00
C ALA A 1082 5.12 15.43 -33.51
N GLN A 1083 4.14 15.78 -34.35
CA GLN A 1083 4.40 16.21 -35.73
C GLN A 1083 5.16 17.55 -35.74
N ALA A 1084 6.49 17.47 -35.81
CA ALA A 1084 7.34 18.59 -36.17
C ALA A 1084 7.45 18.72 -37.70
N PRO A 1085 7.52 19.95 -38.26
CA PRO A 1085 7.78 20.14 -39.68
C PRO A 1085 9.26 19.87 -39.98
N GLY A 1086 9.59 18.63 -40.33
CA GLY A 1086 10.93 18.20 -40.75
C GLY A 1086 11.02 16.69 -40.94
N SER A 1087 11.98 16.22 -41.73
CA SER A 1087 12.37 14.81 -41.71
C SER A 1087 13.04 14.49 -40.37
N GLY A 1088 12.54 13.48 -39.66
CA GLY A 1088 13.17 13.00 -38.42
C GLY A 1088 14.58 12.44 -38.66
N ILE A 1089 15.27 12.08 -37.57
CA ILE A 1089 16.58 11.44 -37.64
C ILE A 1089 16.41 10.04 -38.23
N GLU A 1090 17.10 9.73 -39.33
CA GLU A 1090 17.22 8.37 -39.83
C GLU A 1090 18.21 7.58 -38.96
N LEU A 1091 17.78 6.40 -38.50
CA LEU A 1091 18.62 5.46 -37.76
C LEU A 1091 19.26 4.46 -38.73
N GLY A 1092 20.49 4.05 -38.44
CA GLY A 1092 21.26 3.14 -39.27
C GLY A 1092 22.43 2.50 -38.50
N LYS A 1093 23.21 1.63 -39.14
CA LYS A 1093 24.21 0.79 -38.45
C LYS A 1093 25.32 1.57 -37.73
N GLU A 1094 25.55 2.81 -38.14
CA GLU A 1094 26.51 3.75 -37.57
C GLU A 1094 25.89 4.64 -36.47
N SER A 1095 24.62 4.47 -36.12
CA SER A 1095 23.92 5.24 -35.09
C SER A 1095 24.38 4.84 -33.68
N VAL A 1096 24.99 5.79 -32.97
CA VAL A 1096 25.42 5.59 -31.58
C VAL A 1096 24.31 5.99 -30.61
N LEU A 1097 23.80 5.03 -29.84
CA LEU A 1097 22.75 5.24 -28.85
C LEU A 1097 23.34 5.39 -27.44
N LEU A 1098 23.25 6.57 -26.84
CA LEU A 1098 23.63 6.82 -25.45
C LEU A 1098 22.44 6.60 -24.51
N VAL A 1099 22.48 5.54 -23.71
CA VAL A 1099 21.45 5.23 -22.71
C VAL A 1099 21.86 5.77 -21.34
N THR A 1100 21.11 6.75 -20.82
CA THR A 1100 21.33 7.32 -19.48
C THR A 1100 20.16 6.98 -18.54
N GLY A 1101 20.33 5.91 -17.76
CA GLY A 1101 19.31 5.38 -16.87
C GLY A 1101 19.55 3.89 -16.59
N ALA A 1102 18.79 3.30 -15.66
CA ALA A 1102 18.90 1.86 -15.41
C ALA A 1102 18.44 1.05 -16.63
N ALA A 1103 19.18 -0.02 -16.96
CA ALA A 1103 18.99 -0.81 -18.18
C ALA A 1103 17.77 -1.77 -18.16
N GLY A 1104 17.01 -1.82 -17.06
CA GLY A 1104 15.80 -2.63 -16.92
C GLY A 1104 14.51 -1.88 -17.30
N SER A 1105 13.38 -2.60 -17.29
CA SER A 1105 12.04 -2.06 -17.55
C SER A 1105 11.94 -1.38 -18.93
N VAL A 1106 11.17 -0.29 -19.04
CA VAL A 1106 10.92 0.48 -20.29
C VAL A 1106 12.19 0.79 -21.08
N THR A 1107 13.31 1.06 -20.41
CA THR A 1107 14.61 1.31 -21.04
C THR A 1107 15.02 0.15 -21.97
N SER A 1108 14.84 -1.10 -21.53
CA SER A 1108 15.20 -2.29 -22.31
C SER A 1108 14.36 -2.43 -23.58
N ALA A 1109 13.04 -2.19 -23.50
CA ALA A 1109 12.16 -2.22 -24.65
C ALA A 1109 12.50 -1.12 -25.68
N VAL A 1110 12.73 0.12 -25.20
CA VAL A 1110 13.11 1.24 -26.08
C VAL A 1110 14.47 1.00 -26.75
N ILE A 1111 15.44 0.38 -26.06
CA ILE A 1111 16.71 -0.03 -26.67
C ILE A 1111 16.49 -1.09 -27.75
N ALA A 1112 15.66 -2.11 -27.49
CA ALA A 1112 15.39 -3.17 -28.46
C ALA A 1112 14.76 -2.61 -29.75
N ASP A 1113 13.78 -1.70 -29.61
CA ASP A 1113 13.14 -1.02 -30.74
C ASP A 1113 14.13 -0.12 -31.51
N LEU A 1114 14.94 0.68 -30.81
CA LEU A 1114 15.96 1.55 -31.42
C LEU A 1114 17.09 0.76 -32.10
N ALA A 1115 17.49 -0.39 -31.54
CA ALA A 1115 18.47 -1.28 -32.14
C ALA A 1115 17.92 -1.92 -33.42
N ALA A 1116 16.69 -2.45 -33.37
CA ALA A 1116 16.01 -3.01 -34.54
C ALA A 1116 15.78 -1.95 -35.65
N ALA A 1117 15.54 -0.69 -35.28
CA ALA A 1117 15.42 0.42 -36.22
C ALA A 1117 16.78 0.90 -36.78
N SER A 1118 17.89 0.65 -36.07
CA SER A 1118 19.25 0.99 -36.51
C SER A 1118 19.86 -0.08 -37.43
N GLY A 1119 19.36 -1.32 -37.41
CA GLY A 1119 19.64 -2.35 -38.41
C GLY A 1119 20.69 -3.38 -38.00
#